data_AF-A0A932G6V3-F1
#
_entry.id   AF-A0A932G6V3-F1
#
_cell.length_a   1.000
_cell.length_b   1.000
_cell.length_c   1.000
_cell.angle_alpha   90.00
_cell.angle_beta   90.00
_cell.angle_gamma   90.00
#
_symmetry.space_group_name_H-M   'P 1'
#
loop_
_entity.id
_entity.type
_entity.pdbx_description
1 polymer ?
#
loop_
_entity_poly.entity_id
_entity_poly.type
_entity_poly.pdbx_seq_one_letter_code
_entity_poly.pdbx_strand_id
1 'polypeptide(L)'
;RDIKEEENYPRVRRGNFFEVAADVAKHKPFCLLPQGLRGERKQGPVNLPPLDAVVGNPPYVRQELIPKRGQNGVKPMQAKEDLQEICAEFWPGLKLSGRSDLHCYFWPAATRFLKEGGWFGFLTSSSWLDVEYGFALQEWILTNFRIHAILESNAEPWFEDARVKTCAVILQRCSTPAARNAQLIRFVRLDVPLKAILGDRPDENGRQTAAEKFRAEILACKRNTVREGWRVVVKKQQELWAEGLRAGRLFERQRQRDLTAHIKRQAGDGDDDEGADSIAYDESGNGMLHDGTTAYGPRYGGGKWGKYLRAPNLYFRIMERYGKRFVPLGEVATIRFGVKSGCDAFFMPRDVSDEFLEKYSKLEWLNAPLMTHCKRTEVECGHVRLVEAGDGTVHPVEAKYLAPEVHSLMNASRPVIAAAELDRLILLVSEPMQDLKGTYVQQYLRYGEHHAFASTKSKAVPVPKRSTCAARDPWYDLTYTKPGAFFWPMAQQYRHVIPANPEKLICNHNLFDVHPFELSEAQVAALQAVVNSTLLANFKTFYGRYAGTEGNLKTEVVDVNLLEIPDPRHVTKRVAKKLHDAFAKLCQRDTRPMVEEEFMDCHSVERAKKLAEKPHGLPWELQQPDRRALDMAVFELLGVTDAKERDALCDELYHETAAHFRQIRVVEIRKQEQRARAEGREFRTDELAADLWDALTADEKQPLAEWFAAQISGGQSHVIPEGHASLPDASDMLDACTVFFRQSEGGKSSVRLLALASRSHAEMIFTLAKLGLHGSLRLPDAESAARELKRSLDARLAAVTATADHLARSRTSDERKISDVSGLLQHWLIHGKPRREPRQADLADKAND
;
A
#
# COMPACT_ATOMS: atom_id res chain seq x y z
N ARG A 1 -33.62 34.30 2.54
CA ARG A 1 -35.05 34.37 2.94
C ARG A 1 -35.10 34.71 4.42
N ASP A 2 -36.08 35.49 4.87
CA ASP A 2 -36.19 35.88 6.29
C ASP A 2 -36.80 34.74 7.11
N ILE A 3 -36.07 34.24 8.11
CA ILE A 3 -36.50 33.15 9.01
C ILE A 3 -37.63 33.57 9.97
N LYS A 4 -37.98 34.87 9.99
CA LYS A 4 -39.14 35.40 10.72
C LYS A 4 -40.47 35.04 10.05
N GLU A 5 -40.46 34.71 8.76
CA GLU A 5 -41.64 34.19 8.08
C GLU A 5 -41.85 32.71 8.46
N GLU A 6 -43.07 32.36 8.87
CA GLU A 6 -43.42 31.00 9.31
C GLU A 6 -43.12 29.94 8.23
N GLU A 7 -43.28 30.30 6.96
CA GLU A 7 -42.97 29.43 5.81
C GLU A 7 -41.47 29.12 5.67
N ASN A 8 -40.60 29.98 6.20
CA ASN A 8 -39.14 29.84 6.15
C ASN A 8 -38.54 29.29 7.44
N TYR A 9 -39.35 29.08 8.49
CA TYR A 9 -38.86 28.57 9.76
C TYR A 9 -38.41 27.10 9.64
N PRO A 10 -37.18 26.75 10.06
CA PRO A 10 -36.67 25.39 9.90
C PRO A 10 -37.43 24.40 10.78
N ARG A 11 -38.03 23.38 10.16
CA ARG A 11 -38.75 22.31 10.85
C ARG A 11 -37.79 21.16 11.17
N VAL A 12 -37.43 21.00 12.43
CA VAL A 12 -36.44 20.01 12.89
C VAL A 12 -37.13 18.82 13.56
N ARG A 13 -36.94 17.62 13.02
CA ARG A 13 -37.37 16.36 13.64
C ARG A 13 -36.18 15.66 14.31
N ARG A 14 -36.23 15.49 15.63
CA ARG A 14 -35.23 14.71 16.39
C ARG A 14 -35.69 13.26 16.51
N GLY A 15 -35.01 12.32 15.86
CA GLY A 15 -35.34 10.89 15.90
C GLY A 15 -34.47 10.06 14.97
N ASN A 16 -34.70 8.74 14.93
CA ASN A 16 -34.06 7.86 13.94
C ASN A 16 -34.58 8.23 12.53
N PHE A 17 -33.66 8.51 11.61
CA PHE A 17 -33.99 8.89 10.24
C PHE A 17 -34.83 7.82 9.51
N PHE A 18 -34.52 6.54 9.71
CA PHE A 18 -35.20 5.43 9.03
C PHE A 18 -36.63 5.23 9.55
N GLU A 19 -36.85 5.42 10.85
CA GLU A 19 -38.20 5.45 11.43
C GLU A 19 -39.03 6.60 10.84
N VAL A 20 -38.44 7.80 10.75
CA VAL A 20 -39.11 8.96 10.14
C VAL A 20 -39.43 8.70 8.67
N ALA A 21 -38.51 8.09 7.93
CA ALA A 21 -38.74 7.73 6.54
C ALA A 21 -39.88 6.72 6.39
N ALA A 22 -39.92 5.69 7.23
CA ALA A 22 -41.01 4.71 7.26
C ALA A 22 -42.36 5.34 7.63
N ASP A 23 -42.37 6.23 8.64
CA ASP A 23 -43.57 6.92 9.09
C ASP A 23 -44.15 7.83 7.99
N VAL A 24 -43.31 8.64 7.36
CA VAL A 24 -43.71 9.50 6.23
C VAL A 24 -44.19 8.67 5.04
N ALA A 25 -43.53 7.54 4.74
CA ALA A 25 -43.98 6.63 3.68
C ALA A 25 -45.37 6.03 3.96
N LYS A 26 -45.74 5.87 5.24
CA LYS A 26 -47.06 5.43 5.73
C LYS A 26 -48.04 6.59 5.95
N HIS A 27 -47.75 7.78 5.39
CA HIS A 27 -48.56 8.99 5.51
C HIS A 27 -48.80 9.48 6.95
N LYS A 28 -47.90 9.13 7.88
CA LYS A 28 -47.92 9.69 9.24
C LYS A 28 -47.31 11.10 9.28
N PRO A 29 -47.66 11.93 10.26
CA PRO A 29 -47.05 13.25 10.45
C PRO A 29 -45.54 13.18 10.65
N PHE A 30 -44.79 14.04 9.95
CA PHE A 30 -43.35 14.19 10.07
C PHE A 30 -42.95 14.74 11.44
N CYS A 31 -43.66 15.76 11.92
CA CYS A 31 -43.54 16.26 13.28
C CYS A 31 -44.87 16.87 13.77
N LEU A 32 -44.95 17.12 15.07
CA LEU A 32 -46.06 17.83 15.70
C LEU A 32 -45.54 19.20 16.16
N LEU A 33 -46.20 20.29 15.74
CA LEU A 33 -45.85 21.65 16.15
C LEU A 33 -47.04 22.30 16.88
N PRO A 34 -46.81 23.21 17.86
CA PRO A 34 -47.88 24.02 18.44
C PRO A 34 -48.64 24.80 17.35
N GLN A 35 -49.96 24.84 17.45
CA GLN A 35 -50.79 25.68 16.59
C GLN A 35 -50.75 27.15 17.09
N GLY A 36 -50.71 28.12 16.17
CA GLY A 36 -50.81 29.55 16.49
C GLY A 36 -49.49 30.26 16.91
N LEU A 37 -49.46 31.59 16.72
CA LEU A 37 -48.29 32.45 16.94
C LEU A 37 -48.03 32.84 18.42
N ARG A 38 -48.92 32.47 19.35
CA ARG A 38 -48.92 32.94 20.75
C ARG A 38 -48.91 31.83 21.80
N GLY A 39 -48.25 30.70 21.49
CA GLY A 39 -48.02 29.65 22.49
C GLY A 39 -49.26 28.84 22.87
N GLU A 40 -50.19 28.63 21.94
CA GLU A 40 -51.31 27.71 22.19
C GLU A 40 -50.77 26.29 22.38
N ARG A 41 -51.29 25.57 23.39
CA ARG A 41 -50.80 24.23 23.76
C ARG A 41 -51.28 23.11 22.83
N LYS A 42 -52.05 23.42 21.80
CA LYS A 42 -52.65 22.41 20.91
C LYS A 42 -51.65 22.07 19.80
N GLN A 43 -51.15 20.83 19.80
CA GLN A 43 -50.23 20.37 18.77
C GLN A 43 -50.99 20.01 17.48
N GLY A 44 -50.49 20.45 16.34
CA GLY A 44 -50.98 20.13 15.00
C GLY A 44 -49.98 19.26 14.22
N PRO A 45 -50.47 18.34 13.37
CA PRO A 45 -49.61 17.51 12.54
C PRO A 45 -49.01 18.32 11.39
N VAL A 46 -47.72 18.14 11.18
CA VAL A 46 -47.01 18.60 9.99
C VAL A 46 -46.70 17.39 9.13
N ASN A 47 -47.27 17.35 7.92
CA ASN A 47 -46.92 16.34 6.92
C ASN A 47 -45.80 16.87 6.02
N LEU A 48 -44.88 15.98 5.64
CA LEU A 48 -43.80 16.32 4.71
C LEU A 48 -44.29 16.11 3.28
N PRO A 49 -44.41 17.17 2.45
CA PRO A 49 -44.74 17.01 1.04
C PRO A 49 -43.55 16.39 0.29
N PRO A 50 -43.77 15.89 -0.95
CA PRO A 50 -42.66 15.55 -1.84
C PRO A 50 -41.71 16.74 -1.99
N LEU A 51 -40.42 16.49 -1.80
CA LEU A 51 -39.39 17.53 -1.70
C LEU A 51 -38.76 17.85 -3.06
N ASP A 52 -38.48 19.13 -3.28
CA ASP A 52 -37.69 19.64 -4.40
C ASP A 52 -36.22 19.24 -4.31
N ALA A 53 -35.68 19.17 -3.10
CA ALA A 53 -34.30 18.82 -2.87
C ALA A 53 -34.11 18.11 -1.53
N VAL A 54 -33.12 17.22 -1.47
CA VAL A 54 -32.63 16.61 -0.24
C VAL A 54 -31.11 16.75 -0.21
N VAL A 55 -30.60 17.36 0.87
CA VAL A 55 -29.17 17.52 1.12
C VAL A 55 -28.82 16.92 2.46
N GLY A 56 -27.62 16.35 2.60
CA GLY A 56 -27.25 15.70 3.85
C GLY A 56 -25.80 15.26 3.94
N ASN A 57 -25.37 15.01 5.17
CA ASN A 57 -24.10 14.38 5.51
C ASN A 57 -24.41 13.16 6.39
N PRO A 58 -24.78 12.01 5.80
CA PRO A 58 -25.09 10.81 6.57
C PRO A 58 -23.89 10.32 7.39
N PRO A 59 -24.11 9.56 8.48
CA PRO A 59 -23.03 9.08 9.34
C PRO A 59 -22.11 8.07 8.64
N TYR A 60 -20.80 8.13 8.91
CA TYR A 60 -19.78 7.26 8.32
C TYR A 60 -19.46 6.10 9.27
N VAL A 61 -20.40 5.16 9.36
CA VAL A 61 -20.26 3.96 10.19
C VAL A 61 -19.98 2.76 9.30
N ARG A 62 -18.93 2.01 9.64
CA ARG A 62 -18.54 0.82 8.89
C ARG A 62 -19.52 -0.33 9.10
N GLN A 63 -19.63 -1.19 8.09
CA GLN A 63 -20.58 -2.31 8.08
C GLN A 63 -20.43 -3.27 9.28
N GLU A 64 -19.23 -3.44 9.85
CA GLU A 64 -18.97 -4.31 11.00
C GLU A 64 -19.56 -3.74 12.31
N LEU A 65 -19.74 -2.42 12.37
CA LEU A 65 -20.27 -1.71 13.53
C LEU A 65 -21.79 -1.52 13.47
N ILE A 66 -22.44 -1.98 12.39
CA ILE A 66 -23.89 -1.97 12.28
C ILE A 66 -24.43 -3.21 13.00
N PRO A 67 -25.30 -3.04 14.00
CA PRO A 67 -25.80 -4.17 14.77
C PRO A 67 -26.63 -5.12 13.91
N LYS A 68 -26.68 -6.39 14.31
CA LYS A 68 -27.55 -7.42 13.71
C LYS A 68 -28.84 -7.59 14.53
N ARG A 69 -29.92 -8.03 13.88
CA ARG A 69 -31.19 -8.38 14.54
C ARG A 69 -30.94 -9.43 15.63
N GLY A 70 -31.52 -9.21 16.81
CA GLY A 70 -31.35 -10.12 17.97
C GLY A 70 -30.16 -9.81 18.88
N GLN A 71 -29.27 -8.87 18.52
CA GLN A 71 -28.26 -8.38 19.47
C GLN A 71 -28.90 -7.58 20.61
N ASN A 72 -28.36 -7.73 21.82
CA ASN A 72 -28.89 -7.07 23.01
C ASN A 72 -28.81 -5.54 22.91
N GLY A 73 -29.91 -4.85 23.19
CA GLY A 73 -29.98 -3.38 23.24
C GLY A 73 -30.20 -2.69 21.89
N VAL A 74 -30.36 -3.42 20.79
CA VAL A 74 -30.65 -2.87 19.46
C VAL A 74 -32.09 -2.35 19.40
N LYS A 75 -32.28 -1.08 19.02
CA LYS A 75 -33.61 -0.48 18.83
C LYS A 75 -34.17 -0.82 17.43
N PRO A 76 -35.50 -0.71 17.22
CA PRO A 76 -36.08 -0.86 15.89
C PRO A 76 -35.39 0.03 14.85
N MET A 77 -35.25 -0.47 13.61
CA MET A 77 -34.65 0.29 12.50
C MET A 77 -33.20 0.71 12.76
N GLN A 78 -32.46 -0.09 13.53
CA GLN A 78 -31.00 0.05 13.70
C GLN A 78 -30.25 -1.19 13.20
N ALA A 79 -30.92 -2.35 13.17
CA ALA A 79 -30.33 -3.59 12.71
C ALA A 79 -30.08 -3.55 11.19
N LYS A 80 -29.00 -4.18 10.74
CA LYS A 80 -28.62 -4.26 9.33
C LYS A 80 -29.75 -4.81 8.45
N GLU A 81 -30.44 -5.85 8.93
CA GLU A 81 -31.55 -6.50 8.23
C GLU A 81 -32.74 -5.55 8.07
N ASP A 82 -33.07 -4.79 9.12
CA ASP A 82 -34.13 -3.78 9.09
C ASP A 82 -33.85 -2.70 8.03
N LEU A 83 -32.59 -2.24 7.94
CA LEU A 83 -32.16 -1.23 6.97
C LEU A 83 -32.21 -1.76 5.54
N GLN A 84 -31.90 -3.03 5.31
CA GLN A 84 -32.03 -3.67 4.01
C GLN A 84 -33.50 -3.80 3.59
N GLU A 85 -34.35 -4.26 4.51
CA GLU A 85 -35.79 -4.46 4.28
C GLU A 85 -36.48 -3.14 3.90
N ILE A 86 -36.26 -2.05 4.65
CA ILE A 86 -36.87 -0.73 4.34
C ILE A 86 -36.39 -0.18 2.99
N CYS A 87 -35.12 -0.39 2.64
CA CYS A 87 -34.60 0.05 1.34
C CYS A 87 -35.24 -0.73 0.18
N ALA A 88 -35.43 -2.04 0.34
CA ALA A 88 -36.11 -2.89 -0.63
C ALA A 88 -37.61 -2.59 -0.72
N GLU A 89 -38.27 -2.21 0.38
CA GLU A 89 -39.66 -1.75 0.40
C GLU A 89 -39.80 -0.44 -0.41
N PHE A 90 -38.91 0.53 -0.18
CA PHE A 90 -38.98 1.81 -0.88
C PHE A 90 -38.60 1.72 -2.36
N TRP A 91 -37.69 0.82 -2.70
CA TRP A 91 -37.18 0.61 -4.05
C TRP A 91 -37.18 -0.88 -4.40
N PRO A 92 -38.32 -1.42 -4.88
CA PRO A 92 -38.42 -2.82 -5.27
C PRO A 92 -37.33 -3.21 -6.28
N GLY A 93 -36.61 -4.29 -5.98
CA GLY A 93 -35.50 -4.79 -6.79
C GLY A 93 -34.11 -4.29 -6.37
N LEU A 94 -34.03 -3.28 -5.49
CA LEU A 94 -32.77 -2.89 -4.86
C LEU A 94 -32.34 -3.97 -3.84
N LYS A 95 -31.12 -4.49 -4.00
CA LYS A 95 -30.49 -5.41 -3.04
C LYS A 95 -29.12 -4.87 -2.65
N LEU A 96 -29.04 -4.22 -1.49
CA LEU A 96 -27.76 -3.78 -0.93
C LEU A 96 -27.05 -4.93 -0.23
N SER A 97 -25.73 -5.02 -0.38
CA SER A 97 -24.91 -6.03 0.30
C SER A 97 -24.94 -5.83 1.81
N GLY A 98 -24.90 -6.91 2.59
CA GLY A 98 -24.69 -6.84 4.05
C GLY A 98 -23.36 -6.21 4.45
N ARG A 99 -22.41 -6.13 3.51
CA ARG A 99 -21.11 -5.46 3.67
C ARG A 99 -21.17 -3.95 3.38
N SER A 100 -22.35 -3.39 3.16
CA SER A 100 -22.50 -1.96 2.88
C SER A 100 -22.35 -1.12 4.15
N ASP A 101 -21.54 -0.06 4.07
CA ASP A 101 -21.45 0.95 5.12
C ASP A 101 -22.79 1.66 5.34
N LEU A 102 -23.02 2.17 6.56
CA LEU A 102 -24.32 2.70 6.99
C LEU A 102 -24.87 3.78 6.06
N HIS A 103 -23.99 4.64 5.53
CA HIS A 103 -24.41 5.71 4.63
C HIS A 103 -25.12 5.20 3.37
N CYS A 104 -24.86 3.96 2.90
CA CYS A 104 -25.47 3.42 1.69
C CYS A 104 -26.99 3.27 1.83
N TYR A 105 -27.50 3.00 3.03
CA TYR A 105 -28.93 2.88 3.32
C TYR A 105 -29.65 4.24 3.34
N PHE A 106 -28.93 5.33 3.67
CA PHE A 106 -29.52 6.66 3.69
C PHE A 106 -29.92 7.16 2.30
N TRP A 107 -29.30 6.68 1.22
CA TRP A 107 -29.60 7.17 -0.14
C TRP A 107 -30.99 6.77 -0.61
N PRO A 108 -31.35 5.47 -0.67
CA PRO A 108 -32.70 5.05 -1.03
C PRO A 108 -33.76 5.58 -0.06
N ALA A 109 -33.45 5.63 1.25
CA ALA A 109 -34.35 6.18 2.26
C ALA A 109 -34.61 7.69 2.08
N ALA A 110 -33.57 8.49 1.84
CA ALA A 110 -33.69 9.93 1.65
C ALA A 110 -34.34 10.32 0.32
N THR A 111 -34.04 9.58 -0.75
CA THR A 111 -34.61 9.86 -2.07
C THR A 111 -36.08 9.47 -2.18
N ARG A 112 -36.62 8.68 -1.23
CA ARG A 112 -38.06 8.41 -1.12
C ARG A 112 -38.88 9.68 -0.90
N PHE A 113 -38.29 10.71 -0.29
CA PHE A 113 -38.93 12.02 -0.09
C PHE A 113 -38.96 12.87 -1.36
N LEU A 114 -38.09 12.61 -2.35
CA LEU A 114 -37.96 13.48 -3.52
C LEU A 114 -39.11 13.29 -4.50
N LYS A 115 -39.58 14.39 -5.09
CA LYS A 115 -40.42 14.31 -6.28
C LYS A 115 -39.60 13.99 -7.54
N GLU A 116 -40.26 13.59 -8.61
CA GLU A 116 -39.63 13.45 -9.93
C GLU A 116 -39.00 14.78 -10.36
N GLY A 117 -37.77 14.75 -10.88
CA GLY A 117 -37.00 15.96 -11.20
C GLY A 117 -36.38 16.66 -9.99
N GLY A 118 -36.65 16.21 -8.76
CA GLY A 118 -36.04 16.73 -7.53
C GLY A 118 -34.54 16.45 -7.42
N TRP A 119 -33.84 17.24 -6.62
CA TRP A 119 -32.39 17.23 -6.47
C TRP A 119 -31.93 16.47 -5.23
N PHE A 120 -30.79 15.82 -5.33
CA PHE A 120 -30.16 15.12 -4.21
C PHE A 120 -28.69 15.52 -4.13
N GLY A 121 -28.22 15.83 -2.92
CA GLY A 121 -26.85 16.29 -2.67
C GLY A 121 -26.29 15.76 -1.36
N PHE A 122 -25.48 14.71 -1.41
CA PHE A 122 -24.87 14.13 -0.21
C PHE A 122 -23.35 14.30 -0.16
N LEU A 123 -22.83 14.48 1.06
CA LEU A 123 -21.43 14.26 1.41
C LEU A 123 -21.28 12.88 2.02
N THR A 124 -20.48 12.00 1.41
CA THR A 124 -20.31 10.62 1.88
C THR A 124 -18.87 10.17 1.80
N SER A 125 -18.54 9.05 2.45
CA SER A 125 -17.37 8.26 2.06
C SER A 125 -17.38 8.01 0.54
N SER A 126 -16.20 8.05 -0.07
CA SER A 126 -15.98 7.79 -1.50
C SER A 126 -15.79 6.30 -1.84
N SER A 127 -15.76 5.42 -0.83
CA SER A 127 -15.50 3.99 -1.01
C SER A 127 -16.50 3.29 -1.95
N TRP A 128 -17.77 3.72 -1.99
CA TRP A 128 -18.80 3.15 -2.87
C TRP A 128 -18.50 3.31 -4.38
N LEU A 129 -17.58 4.21 -4.74
CA LEU A 129 -17.14 4.39 -6.13
C LEU A 129 -16.29 3.22 -6.63
N ASP A 130 -15.68 2.46 -5.71
CA ASP A 130 -14.66 1.47 -6.05
C ASP A 130 -14.91 0.10 -5.40
N VAL A 131 -15.55 0.04 -4.23
CA VAL A 131 -15.75 -1.22 -3.50
C VAL A 131 -16.99 -1.97 -3.96
N GLU A 132 -16.94 -3.31 -3.95
CA GLU A 132 -18.01 -4.20 -4.43
C GLU A 132 -19.38 -3.91 -3.80
N TYR A 133 -19.45 -3.62 -2.50
CA TYR A 133 -20.73 -3.29 -1.85
C TYR A 133 -21.42 -2.07 -2.48
N GLY A 134 -20.65 -1.17 -3.09
CA GLY A 134 -21.14 0.04 -3.75
C GLY A 134 -21.77 -0.22 -5.11
N PHE A 135 -21.56 -1.38 -5.72
CA PHE A 135 -21.99 -1.65 -7.10
C PHE A 135 -23.52 -1.70 -7.26
N ALA A 136 -24.22 -2.24 -6.26
CA ALA A 136 -25.69 -2.19 -6.23
C ALA A 136 -26.20 -0.73 -6.13
N LEU A 137 -25.51 0.11 -5.35
CA LEU A 137 -25.83 1.53 -5.24
C LEU A 137 -25.57 2.25 -6.57
N GLN A 138 -24.47 1.94 -7.26
CA GLN A 138 -24.19 2.46 -8.61
C GLN A 138 -25.28 2.10 -9.62
N GLU A 139 -25.69 0.83 -9.68
CA GLU A 139 -26.78 0.37 -10.55
C GLU A 139 -28.07 1.13 -10.26
N TRP A 140 -28.42 1.26 -8.98
CA TRP A 140 -29.60 1.98 -8.54
C TRP A 140 -29.57 3.46 -8.92
N ILE A 141 -28.44 4.15 -8.75
CA ILE A 141 -28.29 5.54 -9.18
C ILE A 141 -28.47 5.66 -10.70
N LEU A 142 -27.79 4.81 -11.48
CA LEU A 142 -27.82 4.83 -12.94
C LEU A 142 -29.23 4.59 -13.51
N THR A 143 -30.04 3.80 -12.81
CA THR A 143 -31.39 3.42 -13.23
C THR A 143 -32.48 4.37 -12.74
N ASN A 144 -32.19 5.29 -11.80
CA ASN A 144 -33.20 6.16 -11.19
C ASN A 144 -32.88 7.67 -11.25
N PHE A 145 -31.62 8.04 -11.53
CA PHE A 145 -31.18 9.44 -11.45
C PHE A 145 -30.31 9.86 -12.63
N ARG A 146 -30.31 11.16 -12.93
CA ARG A 146 -29.24 11.82 -13.68
C ARG A 146 -28.13 12.21 -12.71
N ILE A 147 -26.91 11.76 -12.99
CA ILE A 147 -25.72 12.13 -12.20
C ILE A 147 -25.15 13.43 -12.80
N HIS A 148 -25.15 14.52 -12.03
CA HIS A 148 -24.66 15.82 -12.52
C HIS A 148 -23.18 16.02 -12.21
N ALA A 149 -22.78 15.75 -10.98
CA ALA A 149 -21.40 15.89 -10.55
C ALA A 149 -21.06 14.95 -9.39
N ILE A 150 -19.81 14.49 -9.38
CA ILE A 150 -19.17 13.83 -8.24
C ILE A 150 -17.87 14.57 -8.00
N LEU A 151 -17.63 15.03 -6.77
CA LEU A 151 -16.48 15.87 -6.42
C LEU A 151 -15.66 15.24 -5.30
N GLU A 152 -14.34 15.28 -5.41
CA GLU A 152 -13.38 14.86 -4.38
C GLU A 152 -12.21 15.86 -4.34
N SER A 153 -11.67 16.12 -3.14
CA SER A 153 -10.50 16.98 -2.95
C SER A 153 -9.24 16.14 -2.72
N ASN A 154 -8.18 16.46 -3.46
CA ASN A 154 -6.83 15.95 -3.23
C ASN A 154 -6.00 16.89 -2.33
N ALA A 155 -6.44 18.14 -2.17
CA ALA A 155 -5.67 19.18 -1.49
C ALA A 155 -5.94 19.27 0.01
N GLU A 156 -7.14 18.90 0.45
CA GLU A 156 -7.55 18.99 1.84
C GLU A 156 -8.55 17.88 2.19
N PRO A 157 -8.48 17.31 3.39
CA PRO A 157 -9.63 16.60 3.94
C PRO A 157 -10.74 17.62 4.19
N TRP A 158 -11.98 17.31 3.80
CA TRP A 158 -13.12 18.19 4.13
C TRP A 158 -13.55 18.10 5.59
N PHE A 159 -13.10 17.07 6.30
CA PHE A 159 -13.33 16.86 7.72
C PHE A 159 -12.02 16.42 8.37
N GLU A 160 -11.55 17.18 9.36
CA GLU A 160 -10.25 16.95 10.03
C GLU A 160 -10.17 15.58 10.72
N ASP A 161 -11.30 15.08 11.24
CA ASP A 161 -11.39 13.81 11.97
C ASP A 161 -11.69 12.57 11.10
N ALA A 162 -11.93 12.75 9.79
CA ALA A 162 -12.33 11.65 8.92
C ALA A 162 -11.12 10.84 8.42
N ARG A 163 -11.01 9.58 8.86
CA ARG A 163 -10.01 8.62 8.34
C ARG A 163 -10.24 8.22 6.87
N VAL A 164 -11.40 8.53 6.28
CA VAL A 164 -11.83 8.07 4.96
C VAL A 164 -12.05 9.26 4.02
N LYS A 165 -11.65 9.12 2.76
CA LYS A 165 -11.88 10.15 1.73
C LYS A 165 -13.36 10.40 1.51
N THR A 166 -13.76 11.67 1.55
CA THR A 166 -15.14 12.12 1.31
C THR A 166 -15.34 12.56 -0.13
N CYS A 167 -16.50 12.27 -0.71
CA CYS A 167 -16.95 12.85 -1.96
C CYS A 167 -18.31 13.53 -1.82
N ALA A 168 -18.56 14.55 -2.65
CA ALA A 168 -19.84 15.20 -2.80
C ALA A 168 -20.53 14.68 -4.06
N VAL A 169 -21.81 14.31 -3.96
CA VAL A 169 -22.55 13.66 -5.04
C VAL A 169 -23.83 14.41 -5.31
N ILE A 170 -24.00 14.89 -6.54
CA ILE A 170 -25.15 15.68 -6.98
C ILE A 170 -25.94 14.90 -8.02
N LEU A 171 -27.17 14.54 -7.68
CA LEU A 171 -28.10 13.78 -8.51
C LEU A 171 -29.40 14.54 -8.74
N GLN A 172 -30.13 14.15 -9.77
CA GLN A 172 -31.50 14.59 -10.01
C GLN A 172 -32.39 13.40 -10.36
N ARG A 173 -33.51 13.24 -9.66
CA ARG A 173 -34.45 12.13 -9.86
C ARG A 173 -34.97 12.14 -11.30
N CYS A 174 -34.86 11.02 -11.98
CA CYS A 174 -35.23 10.92 -13.39
C CYS A 174 -35.62 9.48 -13.76
N SER A 175 -36.91 9.26 -13.97
CA SER A 175 -37.53 8.02 -14.43
C SER A 175 -37.26 7.71 -15.90
N THR A 176 -36.93 8.71 -16.73
CA THR A 176 -36.75 8.55 -18.18
C THR A 176 -35.36 8.00 -18.55
N PRO A 177 -35.22 6.77 -19.08
CA PRO A 177 -33.91 6.18 -19.38
C PRO A 177 -33.10 6.94 -20.44
N ALA A 178 -33.75 7.46 -21.48
CA ALA A 178 -33.06 8.22 -22.53
C ALA A 178 -32.41 9.50 -21.97
N ALA A 179 -33.10 10.22 -21.08
CA ALA A 179 -32.57 11.41 -20.42
C ALA A 179 -31.42 11.08 -19.46
N ARG A 180 -31.50 9.95 -18.75
CA ARG A 180 -30.39 9.43 -17.93
C ARG A 180 -29.19 9.08 -18.79
N ASN A 181 -29.35 8.29 -19.85
CA ASN A 181 -28.27 7.82 -20.70
C ASN A 181 -27.52 8.97 -21.40
N ALA A 182 -28.23 10.02 -21.79
CA ALA A 182 -27.67 11.21 -22.41
C ALA A 182 -26.95 12.16 -21.43
N GLN A 183 -27.11 11.96 -20.12
CA GLN A 183 -26.54 12.84 -19.09
C GLN A 183 -25.01 12.82 -19.14
N LEU A 184 -24.42 14.02 -19.12
CA LEU A 184 -22.98 14.21 -18.92
C LEU A 184 -22.69 14.32 -17.43
N ILE A 185 -21.87 13.40 -16.92
CA ILE A 185 -21.40 13.33 -15.55
C ILE A 185 -20.08 14.09 -15.48
N ARG A 186 -19.90 14.89 -14.43
CA ARG A 186 -18.68 15.65 -14.17
C ARG A 186 -18.00 15.11 -12.93
N PHE A 187 -16.89 14.41 -13.13
CA PHE A 187 -15.99 14.00 -12.06
C PHE A 187 -15.01 15.13 -11.81
N VAL A 188 -15.19 15.84 -10.70
CA VAL A 188 -14.42 17.03 -10.35
C VAL A 188 -13.38 16.67 -9.30
N ARG A 189 -12.10 16.89 -9.62
CA ARG A 189 -11.02 16.78 -8.64
C ARG A 189 -10.52 18.17 -8.30
N LEU A 190 -10.45 18.49 -7.01
CA LEU A 190 -9.85 19.72 -6.50
C LEU A 190 -8.39 19.47 -6.13
N ASP A 191 -7.47 20.20 -6.75
CA ASP A 191 -6.02 20.09 -6.55
C ASP A 191 -5.48 21.23 -5.66
N VAL A 192 -6.33 22.20 -5.28
CA VAL A 192 -6.09 23.21 -4.23
C VAL A 192 -7.29 23.30 -3.27
N PRO A 193 -7.12 23.84 -2.04
CA PRO A 193 -8.23 24.02 -1.10
C PRO A 193 -9.40 24.77 -1.73
N LEU A 194 -10.63 24.37 -1.39
CA LEU A 194 -11.86 24.95 -1.93
C LEU A 194 -11.94 26.45 -1.68
N LYS A 195 -11.35 26.93 -0.56
CA LYS A 195 -11.25 28.36 -0.26
C LYS A 195 -10.48 29.13 -1.35
N ALA A 196 -9.41 28.56 -1.91
CA ALA A 196 -8.62 29.19 -2.97
C ALA A 196 -9.39 29.27 -4.29
N ILE A 197 -10.22 28.25 -4.59
CA ILE A 197 -11.06 28.22 -5.80
C ILE A 197 -12.20 29.25 -5.70
N LEU A 198 -12.86 29.31 -4.54
CA LEU A 198 -14.01 30.19 -4.33
C LEU A 198 -13.64 31.66 -4.06
N GLY A 199 -12.35 31.97 -3.83
CA GLY A 199 -11.88 33.34 -3.60
C GLY A 199 -12.37 33.97 -2.30
N ASP A 200 -12.27 35.31 -2.21
CA ASP A 200 -12.72 36.08 -1.05
C ASP A 200 -14.25 36.08 -0.92
N ARG A 201 -14.75 35.97 0.32
CA ARG A 201 -16.17 35.81 0.65
C ARG A 201 -16.49 36.63 1.91
N PRO A 202 -16.59 37.97 1.78
CA PRO A 202 -16.75 38.86 2.93
C PRO A 202 -18.14 38.73 3.59
N ASP A 203 -19.14 38.24 2.85
CA ASP A 203 -20.51 38.06 3.33
C ASP A 203 -21.21 36.84 2.69
N GLU A 204 -22.47 36.62 3.06
CA GLU A 204 -23.30 35.52 2.56
C GLU A 204 -23.54 35.62 1.04
N ASN A 205 -23.71 36.82 0.52
CA ASN A 205 -23.98 37.04 -0.90
C ASN A 205 -22.74 36.72 -1.75
N GLY A 206 -21.55 37.12 -1.31
CA GLY A 206 -20.27 36.75 -1.89
C GLY A 206 -20.05 35.24 -1.84
N ARG A 207 -20.39 34.59 -0.72
CA ARG A 207 -20.34 33.12 -0.59
C ARG A 207 -21.23 32.42 -1.62
N GLN A 208 -22.48 32.86 -1.76
CA GLN A 208 -23.42 32.28 -2.73
C GLN A 208 -22.96 32.54 -4.17
N THR A 209 -22.60 33.78 -4.51
CA THR A 209 -22.14 34.16 -5.85
C THR A 209 -20.93 33.34 -6.30
N ALA A 210 -19.94 33.16 -5.40
CA ALA A 210 -18.76 32.35 -5.67
C ALA A 210 -19.12 30.88 -5.94
N ALA A 211 -19.99 30.28 -5.11
CA ALA A 211 -20.44 28.90 -5.29
C ALA A 211 -21.24 28.72 -6.59
N GLU A 212 -22.10 29.68 -6.95
CA GLU A 212 -22.88 29.66 -8.18
C GLU A 212 -22.01 29.79 -9.43
N LYS A 213 -20.98 30.65 -9.39
CA LYS A 213 -19.97 30.76 -10.44
C LYS A 213 -19.24 29.43 -10.62
N PHE A 214 -18.73 28.84 -9.54
CA PHE A 214 -18.01 27.58 -9.61
C PHE A 214 -18.90 26.44 -10.14
N ARG A 215 -20.17 26.37 -9.69
CA ARG A 215 -21.17 25.44 -10.24
C ARG A 215 -21.36 25.66 -11.74
N ALA A 216 -21.51 26.90 -12.19
CA ALA A 216 -21.71 27.21 -13.61
C ALA A 216 -20.50 26.78 -14.46
N GLU A 217 -19.28 27.01 -13.97
CA GLU A 217 -18.05 26.59 -14.63
C GLU A 217 -17.96 25.06 -14.77
N ILE A 218 -18.29 24.32 -13.70
CA ILE A 218 -18.37 22.85 -13.74
C ILE A 218 -19.41 22.42 -14.79
N LEU A 219 -20.63 22.97 -14.72
CA LEU A 219 -21.73 22.58 -15.62
C LEU A 219 -21.46 22.94 -17.09
N ALA A 220 -20.67 23.98 -17.37
CA ALA A 220 -20.27 24.35 -18.73
C ALA A 220 -19.32 23.33 -19.39
N CYS A 221 -18.60 22.51 -18.61
CA CYS A 221 -17.70 21.49 -19.15
C CYS A 221 -18.47 20.38 -19.88
N LYS A 222 -18.19 20.21 -21.19
CA LYS A 222 -18.72 19.14 -22.06
C LYS A 222 -17.67 18.08 -22.43
N ARG A 223 -16.41 18.32 -22.09
CA ARG A 223 -15.25 17.46 -22.33
C ARG A 223 -14.29 17.57 -21.16
N ASN A 224 -13.32 16.66 -21.08
CA ASN A 224 -12.25 16.73 -20.09
C ASN A 224 -11.60 18.12 -20.12
N THR A 225 -11.51 18.75 -18.96
CA THR A 225 -11.03 20.13 -18.80
C THR A 225 -10.11 20.19 -17.59
N VAL A 226 -8.93 20.77 -17.78
CA VAL A 226 -7.99 21.07 -16.70
C VAL A 226 -7.98 22.59 -16.51
N ARG A 227 -8.05 23.04 -15.26
CA ARG A 227 -7.93 24.44 -14.88
C ARG A 227 -6.92 24.58 -13.75
N GLU A 228 -6.57 25.82 -13.44
CA GLU A 228 -5.72 26.11 -12.29
C GLU A 228 -6.40 25.61 -11.00
N GLY A 229 -5.75 24.68 -10.31
CA GLY A 229 -6.19 24.13 -9.03
C GLY A 229 -7.34 23.12 -9.07
N TRP A 230 -7.89 22.74 -10.24
CA TRP A 230 -8.90 21.69 -10.33
C TRP A 230 -9.08 21.14 -11.75
N ARG A 231 -9.64 19.94 -11.87
CA ARG A 231 -9.99 19.33 -13.17
C ARG A 231 -11.38 18.72 -13.19
N VAL A 232 -11.94 18.61 -14.39
CA VAL A 232 -13.18 17.89 -14.69
C VAL A 232 -12.92 16.81 -15.71
N VAL A 233 -13.26 15.57 -15.37
CA VAL A 233 -13.44 14.49 -16.34
C VAL A 233 -14.92 14.33 -16.65
N VAL A 234 -15.26 14.34 -17.94
CA VAL A 234 -16.65 14.25 -18.41
C VAL A 234 -16.90 12.88 -18.99
N LYS A 235 -17.96 12.21 -18.52
CA LYS A 235 -18.39 10.90 -19.00
C LYS A 235 -19.88 10.90 -19.28
N LYS A 236 -20.33 10.24 -20.35
CA LYS A 236 -21.77 9.97 -20.52
C LYS A 236 -22.19 8.90 -19.52
N GLN A 237 -23.35 9.06 -18.91
CA GLN A 237 -23.88 8.09 -17.97
C GLN A 237 -24.08 6.70 -18.61
N GLN A 238 -24.43 6.65 -19.91
CA GLN A 238 -24.51 5.40 -20.67
C GLN A 238 -23.16 4.65 -20.75
N GLU A 239 -22.03 5.36 -20.73
CA GLU A 239 -20.71 4.71 -20.73
C GLU A 239 -20.44 3.99 -19.41
N LEU A 240 -20.81 4.59 -18.28
CA LEU A 240 -20.70 3.93 -16.96
C LEU A 240 -21.61 2.71 -16.88
N TRP A 241 -22.83 2.80 -17.43
CA TRP A 241 -23.72 1.64 -17.55
C TRP A 241 -23.09 0.52 -18.38
N ALA A 242 -22.53 0.84 -19.55
CA ALA A 242 -21.87 -0.13 -20.41
C ALA A 242 -20.62 -0.75 -19.75
N GLU A 243 -19.85 0.03 -19.01
CA GLU A 243 -18.72 -0.44 -18.20
C GLU A 243 -19.17 -1.48 -17.17
N GLY A 244 -20.23 -1.19 -16.40
CA GLY A 244 -20.73 -2.16 -15.42
C GLY A 244 -21.38 -3.39 -16.05
N LEU A 245 -22.04 -3.28 -17.20
CA LEU A 245 -22.49 -4.47 -17.94
C LEU A 245 -21.34 -5.34 -18.45
N ARG A 246 -20.20 -4.73 -18.83
CA ARG A 246 -18.98 -5.49 -19.18
C ARG A 246 -18.44 -6.24 -17.96
N ALA A 247 -18.33 -5.57 -16.81
CA ALA A 247 -17.92 -6.19 -15.56
C ALA A 247 -18.83 -7.38 -15.19
N GLY A 248 -20.15 -7.21 -15.28
CA GLY A 248 -21.11 -8.30 -15.00
C GLY A 248 -20.91 -9.52 -15.89
N ARG A 249 -20.69 -9.32 -17.20
CA ARG A 249 -20.35 -10.42 -18.13
C ARG A 249 -19.01 -11.06 -17.81
N LEU A 250 -18.02 -10.27 -17.42
CA LEU A 250 -16.69 -10.75 -17.04
C LEU A 250 -16.80 -11.71 -15.84
N PHE A 251 -17.48 -11.27 -14.78
CA PHE A 251 -17.68 -12.06 -13.57
C PHE A 251 -18.47 -13.35 -13.81
N GLU A 252 -19.50 -13.31 -14.66
CA GLU A 252 -20.24 -14.51 -15.02
C GLU A 252 -19.39 -15.52 -15.81
N ARG A 253 -18.58 -15.05 -16.77
CA ARG A 253 -17.62 -15.93 -17.48
C ARG A 253 -16.61 -16.56 -16.53
N GLN A 254 -16.10 -15.78 -15.58
CA GLN A 254 -15.19 -16.28 -14.56
C GLN A 254 -15.81 -17.43 -13.76
N ARG A 255 -17.05 -17.24 -13.28
CA ARG A 255 -17.81 -18.28 -12.58
C ARG A 255 -17.98 -19.55 -13.42
N GLN A 256 -18.29 -19.41 -14.71
CA GLN A 256 -18.47 -20.55 -15.61
C GLN A 256 -17.16 -21.34 -15.82
N ARG A 257 -16.03 -20.64 -15.93
CA ARG A 257 -14.71 -21.28 -16.00
C ARG A 257 -14.38 -22.06 -14.73
N ASP A 258 -14.64 -21.47 -13.57
CA ASP A 258 -14.38 -22.14 -12.30
C ASP A 258 -15.26 -23.38 -12.10
N LEU A 259 -16.53 -23.32 -12.53
CA LEU A 259 -17.43 -24.47 -12.53
C LEU A 259 -16.93 -25.59 -13.46
N THR A 260 -16.49 -25.24 -14.67
CA THR A 260 -15.99 -26.21 -15.67
C THR A 260 -14.69 -26.89 -15.20
N ALA A 261 -13.85 -26.16 -14.47
CA ALA A 261 -12.60 -26.67 -13.92
C ALA A 261 -12.78 -27.66 -12.74
N HIS A 262 -14.03 -28.03 -12.39
CA HIS A 262 -14.38 -28.90 -11.26
C HIS A 262 -13.83 -28.41 -9.91
N ILE A 263 -13.63 -27.10 -9.79
CA ILE A 263 -13.19 -26.49 -8.54
C ILE A 263 -14.40 -26.45 -7.61
N LYS A 264 -14.43 -27.35 -6.61
CA LYS A 264 -15.49 -27.38 -5.60
C LYS A 264 -15.50 -26.03 -4.86
N ARG A 265 -16.66 -25.37 -4.83
CA ARG A 265 -16.87 -24.16 -4.03
C ARG A 265 -16.84 -24.55 -2.56
N GLN A 266 -15.98 -23.95 -1.76
CA GLN A 266 -16.10 -24.06 -0.30
C GLN A 266 -17.33 -23.26 0.13
N ALA A 267 -18.41 -23.96 0.48
CA ALA A 267 -19.55 -23.39 1.18
C ALA A 267 -19.17 -23.27 2.66
N GLY A 268 -18.77 -22.07 3.07
CA GLY A 268 -18.44 -21.77 4.48
C GLY A 268 -18.54 -20.29 4.84
N ASP A 269 -19.13 -19.47 3.97
CA ASP A 269 -19.15 -18.00 4.09
C ASP A 269 -20.53 -17.47 4.50
N GLY A 270 -21.31 -18.31 5.18
CA GLY A 270 -22.49 -17.86 5.91
C GLY A 270 -22.06 -17.47 7.31
N ASP A 271 -22.38 -16.22 7.69
CA ASP A 271 -22.56 -15.73 9.06
C ASP A 271 -22.21 -16.76 10.15
N ASP A 272 -21.09 -16.57 10.86
CA ASP A 272 -21.10 -16.57 12.33
C ASP A 272 -19.70 -16.35 12.93
N ASP A 273 -19.66 -15.33 13.80
CA ASP A 273 -18.87 -15.27 15.03
C ASP A 273 -17.34 -15.18 14.96
N GLU A 274 -16.79 -13.97 14.74
CA GLU A 274 -15.49 -13.60 15.35
C GLU A 274 -15.56 -12.19 15.98
N GLY A 275 -15.09 -12.15 17.23
CA GLY A 275 -15.35 -11.12 18.23
C GLY A 275 -14.68 -9.76 17.98
N ALA A 276 -15.22 -8.78 18.72
CA ALA A 276 -14.73 -7.42 18.83
C ALA A 276 -13.25 -7.37 19.26
N ASP A 277 -12.58 -6.30 18.82
CA ASP A 277 -11.16 -5.97 19.01
C ASP A 277 -10.15 -6.70 18.10
N SER A 278 -10.29 -6.47 16.79
CA SER A 278 -9.12 -6.25 15.94
C SER A 278 -9.44 -5.23 14.84
N ILE A 279 -8.52 -4.31 14.56
CA ILE A 279 -8.59 -3.34 13.45
C ILE A 279 -8.22 -4.04 12.12
N ALA A 280 -8.54 -5.34 11.99
CA ALA A 280 -8.30 -6.12 10.79
C ALA A 280 -9.45 -5.91 9.82
N TYR A 281 -9.20 -5.14 8.77
CA TYR A 281 -10.08 -5.09 7.60
C TYR A 281 -10.24 -6.51 7.08
N ASP A 282 -11.49 -6.95 7.04
CA ASP A 282 -11.95 -8.27 6.67
C ASP A 282 -11.23 -8.84 5.42
N GLU A 283 -10.41 -9.87 5.67
CA GLU A 283 -9.55 -10.61 4.74
C GLU A 283 -10.36 -11.52 3.78
N SER A 284 -11.69 -11.56 3.88
CA SER A 284 -12.59 -12.38 3.04
C SER A 284 -12.92 -11.76 1.67
N GLY A 285 -11.94 -11.12 1.03
CA GLY A 285 -12.06 -10.72 -0.37
C GLY A 285 -12.02 -11.91 -1.34
N ASN A 286 -12.54 -13.10 -0.99
CA ASN A 286 -12.19 -14.49 -1.39
C ASN A 286 -11.96 -14.80 -2.88
N GLY A 287 -12.09 -13.85 -3.79
CA GLY A 287 -11.93 -14.04 -5.23
C GLY A 287 -12.99 -14.94 -5.82
N MET A 288 -13.90 -15.39 -4.97
CA MET A 288 -15.16 -16.00 -5.26
C MET A 288 -16.16 -14.88 -5.14
N LEU A 289 -16.84 -14.56 -6.24
CA LEU A 289 -18.05 -13.74 -6.23
C LEU A 289 -18.98 -14.35 -5.17
N HIS A 290 -19.23 -13.62 -4.07
CA HIS A 290 -19.92 -14.17 -2.90
C HIS A 290 -21.24 -14.87 -3.24
N ASP A 291 -21.55 -15.80 -2.34
CA ASP A 291 -22.62 -16.79 -2.35
C ASP A 291 -24.05 -16.25 -2.61
N GLY A 292 -24.79 -17.02 -3.42
CA GLY A 292 -26.22 -17.26 -3.24
C GLY A 292 -27.25 -16.17 -3.54
N THR A 293 -26.95 -14.87 -3.50
CA THR A 293 -28.04 -13.85 -3.43
C THR A 293 -27.96 -12.67 -4.40
N THR A 294 -26.81 -12.43 -5.03
CA THR A 294 -26.75 -11.57 -6.23
C THR A 294 -26.87 -12.44 -7.46
N ALA A 295 -28.02 -12.40 -8.11
CA ALA A 295 -28.25 -13.03 -9.40
C ALA A 295 -27.39 -12.34 -10.47
N TYR A 296 -26.11 -12.71 -10.56
CA TYR A 296 -25.25 -12.35 -11.67
C TYR A 296 -25.68 -13.17 -12.89
N GLY A 297 -26.75 -12.71 -13.56
CA GLY A 297 -26.93 -12.93 -14.98
C GLY A 297 -26.23 -11.80 -15.77
N PRO A 298 -26.67 -11.41 -16.97
CA PRO A 298 -26.12 -10.26 -17.71
C PRO A 298 -26.39 -8.88 -17.06
N ARG A 299 -26.53 -8.83 -15.72
CA ARG A 299 -26.82 -7.64 -14.92
C ARG A 299 -25.57 -6.78 -14.73
N TYR A 300 -25.76 -5.58 -14.18
CA TYR A 300 -24.67 -4.65 -13.88
C TYR A 300 -23.73 -5.23 -12.81
N GLY A 301 -22.44 -5.34 -13.12
CA GLY A 301 -21.41 -5.90 -12.24
C GLY A 301 -20.54 -4.86 -11.52
N GLY A 302 -20.85 -3.57 -11.61
CA GLY A 302 -20.06 -2.51 -10.98
C GLY A 302 -19.03 -1.84 -11.87
N GLY A 303 -18.59 -0.66 -11.48
CA GLY A 303 -17.51 0.07 -12.12
C GLY A 303 -16.55 0.69 -11.11
N LYS A 304 -15.30 0.91 -11.54
CA LYS A 304 -14.28 1.66 -10.80
C LYS A 304 -14.40 3.14 -11.13
N TRP A 305 -15.32 3.84 -10.47
CA TRP A 305 -15.59 5.25 -10.78
C TRP A 305 -14.57 6.19 -10.14
N GLY A 306 -13.88 5.78 -9.08
CA GLY A 306 -12.86 6.58 -8.40
C GLY A 306 -11.69 6.97 -9.31
N LYS A 307 -11.39 6.17 -10.35
CA LYS A 307 -10.35 6.50 -11.34
C LYS A 307 -10.63 7.83 -12.05
N TYR A 308 -11.89 8.18 -12.28
CA TYR A 308 -12.26 9.46 -12.91
C TYR A 308 -11.92 10.67 -12.03
N LEU A 309 -11.85 10.47 -10.72
CA LEU A 309 -11.41 11.48 -9.75
C LEU A 309 -9.91 11.43 -9.51
N ARG A 310 -9.28 10.25 -9.50
CA ARG A 310 -7.92 10.09 -8.94
C ARG A 310 -6.83 9.90 -9.97
N ALA A 311 -7.13 9.32 -11.13
CA ALA A 311 -6.12 9.07 -12.16
C ALA A 311 -5.49 10.38 -12.69
N PRO A 312 -4.21 10.36 -13.09
CA PRO A 312 -3.53 11.51 -13.66
C PRO A 312 -4.08 11.84 -15.07
N ASN A 313 -3.81 13.06 -15.56
CA ASN A 313 -4.24 13.46 -16.90
C ASN A 313 -3.60 12.60 -18.01
N LEU A 314 -2.37 12.10 -17.76
CA LEU A 314 -1.68 11.15 -18.62
C LEU A 314 -2.53 9.90 -18.90
N TYR A 315 -3.18 9.32 -17.88
CA TYR A 315 -4.06 8.15 -18.05
C TYR A 315 -5.16 8.42 -19.08
N PHE A 316 -5.87 9.55 -18.96
CA PHE A 316 -6.97 9.85 -19.89
C PHE A 316 -6.49 10.10 -21.32
N ARG A 317 -5.33 10.75 -21.52
CA ARG A 317 -4.75 10.94 -22.85
C ARG A 317 -4.33 9.60 -23.48
N ILE A 318 -3.73 8.71 -22.69
CA ILE A 318 -3.38 7.35 -23.15
C ILE A 318 -4.66 6.58 -23.51
N MET A 319 -5.68 6.59 -22.66
CA MET A 319 -6.91 5.84 -22.90
C MET A 319 -7.73 6.40 -24.07
N GLU A 320 -7.73 7.72 -24.28
CA GLU A 320 -8.40 8.35 -25.43
C GLU A 320 -7.75 7.93 -26.76
N ARG A 321 -6.42 7.88 -26.82
CA ARG A 321 -5.68 7.55 -28.06
C ARG A 321 -5.52 6.05 -28.29
N TYR A 322 -5.26 5.31 -27.23
CA TYR A 322 -4.82 3.92 -27.28
C TYR A 322 -5.76 2.95 -26.56
N GLY A 323 -6.89 3.39 -26.00
CA GLY A 323 -7.79 2.57 -25.18
C GLY A 323 -8.30 1.28 -25.86
N LYS A 324 -8.37 1.24 -27.20
CA LYS A 324 -8.70 0.01 -27.96
C LYS A 324 -7.63 -1.07 -27.90
N ARG A 325 -6.42 -0.73 -27.45
CA ARG A 325 -5.28 -1.63 -27.23
C ARG A 325 -5.17 -2.07 -25.77
N PHE A 326 -6.14 -1.71 -24.94
CA PHE A 326 -6.24 -2.18 -23.56
C PHE A 326 -7.34 -3.22 -23.43
N VAL A 327 -7.18 -4.11 -22.45
CA VAL A 327 -8.16 -5.12 -22.06
C VAL A 327 -8.18 -5.22 -20.53
N PRO A 328 -9.34 -5.43 -19.88
CA PRO A 328 -9.38 -5.80 -18.47
C PRO A 328 -8.64 -7.12 -18.25
N LEU A 329 -7.78 -7.22 -17.23
CA LEU A 329 -6.99 -8.43 -16.99
C LEU A 329 -7.86 -9.69 -16.83
N GLY A 330 -9.05 -9.57 -16.22
CA GLY A 330 -10.01 -10.68 -16.09
C GLY A 330 -10.50 -11.28 -17.42
N GLU A 331 -10.43 -10.50 -18.52
CA GLU A 331 -10.84 -10.95 -19.85
C GLU A 331 -9.78 -11.82 -20.54
N VAL A 332 -8.54 -11.87 -20.01
CA VAL A 332 -7.45 -12.71 -20.55
C VAL A 332 -6.79 -13.61 -19.50
N ALA A 333 -7.12 -13.44 -18.22
CA ALA A 333 -6.66 -14.28 -17.14
C ALA A 333 -7.73 -14.48 -16.05
N THR A 334 -7.75 -15.67 -15.47
CA THR A 334 -8.53 -16.00 -14.28
C THR A 334 -7.69 -15.64 -13.06
N ILE A 335 -8.23 -14.82 -12.15
CA ILE A 335 -7.56 -14.43 -10.90
C ILE A 335 -8.22 -15.19 -9.75
N ARG A 336 -7.43 -15.94 -8.99
CA ARG A 336 -7.89 -16.78 -7.88
C ARG A 336 -7.08 -16.47 -6.63
N PHE A 337 -7.65 -16.75 -5.47
CA PHE A 337 -6.85 -16.81 -4.26
C PHE A 337 -5.91 -18.01 -4.34
N GLY A 338 -4.73 -17.88 -3.74
CA GLY A 338 -3.94 -19.04 -3.37
C GLY A 338 -4.66 -19.91 -2.33
N VAL A 339 -3.99 -20.96 -1.88
CA VAL A 339 -4.58 -21.99 -1.02
C VAL A 339 -5.00 -21.40 0.33
N LYS A 340 -6.28 -21.55 0.68
CA LYS A 340 -6.79 -21.32 2.04
C LYS A 340 -6.70 -22.63 2.82
N SER A 341 -5.63 -22.78 3.61
CA SER A 341 -5.36 -24.04 4.33
C SER A 341 -6.25 -24.20 5.58
N GLY A 342 -6.68 -23.09 6.19
CA GLY A 342 -7.36 -23.07 7.49
C GLY A 342 -6.44 -23.25 8.71
N CYS A 343 -5.20 -23.72 8.52
CA CYS A 343 -4.21 -23.91 9.57
C CYS A 343 -2.79 -23.96 8.97
N ASP A 344 -2.23 -22.80 8.62
CA ASP A 344 -0.91 -22.71 7.97
C ASP A 344 0.21 -23.35 8.83
N ALA A 345 0.11 -23.27 10.16
CA ALA A 345 1.02 -23.95 11.09
C ALA A 345 1.10 -25.49 10.91
N PHE A 346 0.08 -26.10 10.30
CA PHE A 346 0.04 -27.54 10.02
C PHE A 346 0.25 -27.85 8.53
N PHE A 347 -0.43 -27.11 7.65
CA PHE A 347 -0.41 -27.40 6.22
C PHE A 347 0.78 -26.78 5.48
N MET A 348 1.43 -25.77 6.07
CA MET A 348 2.55 -25.04 5.47
C MET A 348 3.81 -25.07 6.36
N PRO A 349 4.34 -26.27 6.69
CA PRO A 349 5.47 -26.40 7.59
C PRO A 349 6.79 -25.98 6.94
N ARG A 350 7.81 -25.72 7.76
CA ARG A 350 9.17 -25.35 7.32
C ARG A 350 10.00 -26.59 6.99
N ASP A 351 10.76 -26.59 5.89
CA ASP A 351 11.72 -27.66 5.62
C ASP A 351 12.97 -27.48 6.49
N VAL A 352 13.28 -28.46 7.34
CA VAL A 352 14.43 -28.47 8.24
C VAL A 352 15.40 -29.61 7.94
N SER A 353 15.25 -30.25 6.77
CA SER A 353 16.03 -31.42 6.37
C SER A 353 17.53 -31.15 6.41
N ASP A 354 17.99 -30.05 5.81
CA ASP A 354 19.41 -29.71 5.72
C ASP A 354 19.98 -29.36 7.10
N GLU A 355 19.27 -28.56 7.90
CA GLU A 355 19.65 -28.21 9.28
C GLU A 355 19.85 -29.46 10.16
N PHE A 356 18.96 -30.44 10.05
CA PHE A 356 19.05 -31.69 10.80
C PHE A 356 20.16 -32.60 10.28
N LEU A 357 20.37 -32.65 8.96
CA LEU A 357 21.46 -33.42 8.36
C LEU A 357 22.82 -32.88 8.78
N GLU A 358 22.97 -31.57 8.91
CA GLU A 358 24.19 -30.92 9.40
C GLU A 358 24.38 -31.12 10.92
N LYS A 359 23.31 -30.97 11.70
CA LYS A 359 23.37 -30.97 13.17
C LYS A 359 23.59 -32.35 13.78
N TYR A 360 23.02 -33.40 13.21
CA TYR A 360 23.07 -34.76 13.76
C TYR A 360 23.93 -35.66 12.87
N SER A 361 25.01 -36.25 13.38
CA SER A 361 25.79 -37.22 12.59
C SER A 361 25.06 -38.56 12.42
N LYS A 362 25.62 -39.47 11.60
CA LYS A 362 25.04 -40.83 11.40
C LYS A 362 24.85 -41.60 12.72
N LEU A 363 25.75 -41.41 13.69
CA LEU A 363 25.69 -42.07 15.00
C LEU A 363 24.67 -41.41 15.93
N GLU A 364 24.45 -40.10 15.78
CA GLU A 364 23.57 -39.30 16.62
C GLU A 364 22.14 -39.21 16.09
N TRP A 365 21.88 -39.67 14.87
CA TRP A 365 20.57 -39.59 14.23
C TRP A 365 19.45 -40.24 15.03
N LEU A 366 19.74 -41.34 15.73
CA LEU A 366 18.78 -42.02 16.60
C LEU A 366 18.30 -41.13 17.76
N ASN A 367 19.07 -40.10 18.12
CA ASN A 367 18.75 -39.13 19.18
C ASN A 367 18.18 -37.82 18.61
N ALA A 368 17.98 -37.71 17.30
CA ALA A 368 17.35 -36.54 16.72
C ALA A 368 15.91 -36.40 17.26
N PRO A 369 15.45 -35.20 17.65
CA PRO A 369 14.15 -34.97 18.28
C PRO A 369 13.00 -35.03 17.26
N LEU A 370 12.84 -36.18 16.60
CA LEU A 370 11.80 -36.44 15.63
C LEU A 370 10.59 -37.06 16.32
N MET A 371 9.39 -36.58 16.00
CA MET A 371 8.12 -37.13 16.53
C MET A 371 7.89 -38.57 16.07
N THR A 372 8.39 -38.90 14.88
CA THR A 372 8.44 -40.26 14.33
C THR A 372 9.86 -40.54 13.86
N HIS A 373 10.39 -41.73 14.20
CA HIS A 373 11.70 -42.15 13.73
C HIS A 373 11.72 -42.43 12.22
N CYS A 374 12.71 -41.89 11.49
CA CYS A 374 13.02 -42.22 10.10
C CYS A 374 14.51 -42.50 9.90
N LYS A 375 14.89 -43.16 8.79
CA LYS A 375 16.31 -43.40 8.51
C LYS A 375 16.95 -42.15 7.93
N ARG A 376 18.14 -41.80 8.39
CA ARG A 376 18.93 -40.69 7.83
C ARG A 376 19.10 -40.80 6.30
N THR A 377 19.33 -42.01 5.81
CA THR A 377 19.52 -42.27 4.37
C THR A 377 18.29 -41.90 3.52
N GLU A 378 17.08 -41.94 4.11
CA GLU A 378 15.84 -41.55 3.42
C GLU A 378 15.74 -40.02 3.27
N VAL A 379 16.31 -39.28 4.22
CA VAL A 379 16.43 -37.82 4.16
C VAL A 379 17.58 -37.40 3.23
N GLU A 380 18.74 -38.06 3.33
CA GLU A 380 19.91 -37.80 2.46
C GLU A 380 19.59 -38.02 0.97
N CYS A 381 18.75 -39.01 0.63
CA CYS A 381 18.33 -39.25 -0.75
C CYS A 381 17.16 -38.38 -1.21
N GLY A 382 16.59 -37.54 -0.33
CA GLY A 382 15.45 -36.66 -0.61
C GLY A 382 14.11 -37.39 -0.73
N HIS A 383 14.01 -38.68 -0.39
CA HIS A 383 12.75 -39.42 -0.42
C HIS A 383 11.82 -38.98 0.72
N VAL A 384 12.39 -38.61 1.86
CA VAL A 384 11.71 -38.06 3.04
C VAL A 384 12.25 -36.66 3.31
N ARG A 385 11.37 -35.74 3.67
CA ARG A 385 11.71 -34.42 4.20
C ARG A 385 11.38 -34.38 5.68
N LEU A 386 12.17 -33.62 6.44
CA LEU A 386 11.86 -33.29 7.82
C LEU A 386 11.15 -31.95 7.84
N VAL A 387 9.91 -31.93 8.32
CA VAL A 387 9.07 -30.73 8.35
C VAL A 387 8.83 -30.28 9.79
N GLU A 388 9.03 -29.00 10.06
CA GLU A 388 8.78 -28.37 11.35
C GLU A 388 7.39 -27.70 11.31
N ALA A 389 6.47 -28.20 12.16
CA ALA A 389 5.15 -27.60 12.32
C ALA A 389 5.23 -26.31 13.15
N GLY A 390 4.17 -25.49 13.15
CA GLY A 390 4.17 -24.18 13.81
C GLY A 390 4.26 -24.22 15.35
N ASP A 391 4.24 -25.40 15.97
CA ASP A 391 4.52 -25.60 17.40
C ASP A 391 5.99 -25.99 17.67
N GLY A 392 6.83 -26.03 16.63
CA GLY A 392 8.25 -26.41 16.69
C GLY A 392 8.49 -27.92 16.66
N THR A 393 7.46 -28.76 16.53
CA THR A 393 7.64 -30.22 16.43
C THR A 393 8.09 -30.64 15.03
N VAL A 394 9.03 -31.59 14.95
CA VAL A 394 9.62 -32.03 13.69
C VAL A 394 9.15 -33.44 13.32
N HIS A 395 8.63 -33.57 12.10
CA HIS A 395 8.02 -34.80 11.60
C HIS A 395 8.66 -35.20 10.26
N PRO A 396 8.98 -36.49 10.04
CA PRO A 396 9.27 -36.96 8.70
C PRO A 396 7.98 -37.00 7.86
N VAL A 397 8.07 -36.65 6.57
CA VAL A 397 7.00 -36.80 5.58
C VAL A 397 7.63 -37.14 4.23
N GLU A 398 7.03 -38.07 3.47
CA GLU A 398 7.54 -38.40 2.14
C GLU A 398 7.46 -37.20 1.20
N ALA A 399 8.55 -36.93 0.47
CA ALA A 399 8.68 -35.75 -0.40
C ALA A 399 7.60 -35.67 -1.49
N LYS A 400 7.02 -36.80 -1.89
CA LYS A 400 5.92 -36.85 -2.88
C LYS A 400 4.62 -36.18 -2.41
N TYR A 401 4.43 -35.98 -1.09
CA TYR A 401 3.28 -35.30 -0.51
C TYR A 401 3.57 -33.83 -0.17
N LEU A 402 4.75 -33.33 -0.56
CA LEU A 402 5.21 -31.98 -0.26
C LEU A 402 5.57 -31.25 -1.55
N ALA A 403 5.28 -29.96 -1.60
CA ALA A 403 5.75 -29.06 -2.64
C ALA A 403 6.19 -27.73 -2.03
N PRO A 404 7.13 -26.99 -2.63
CA PRO A 404 7.49 -25.65 -2.16
C PRO A 404 6.29 -24.68 -2.23
N GLU A 405 6.17 -23.81 -1.22
CA GLU A 405 5.03 -22.91 -1.04
C GLU A 405 5.48 -21.45 -0.88
N VAL A 406 4.79 -20.56 -1.60
CA VAL A 406 5.02 -19.11 -1.53
C VAL A 406 4.11 -18.49 -0.47
N HIS A 407 4.62 -18.46 0.77
CA HIS A 407 3.85 -17.95 1.91
C HIS A 407 3.71 -16.43 1.90
N SER A 408 4.71 -15.72 1.40
CA SER A 408 4.72 -14.26 1.38
C SER A 408 5.65 -13.73 0.30
N LEU A 409 5.23 -12.64 -0.35
CA LEU A 409 6.07 -11.90 -1.28
C LEU A 409 6.85 -10.76 -0.62
N MET A 410 6.86 -10.65 0.72
CA MET A 410 7.64 -9.62 1.42
C MET A 410 9.13 -9.67 1.04
N ASN A 411 9.67 -10.88 0.87
CA ASN A 411 11.07 -11.11 0.51
C ASN A 411 11.29 -11.30 -1.00
N ALA A 412 10.22 -11.33 -1.81
CA ALA A 412 10.33 -11.39 -3.26
C ALA A 412 10.75 -10.02 -3.80
N SER A 413 12.06 -9.78 -3.84
CA SER A 413 12.66 -8.56 -4.40
C SER A 413 12.66 -8.55 -5.92
N ARG A 414 12.54 -9.71 -6.56
CA ARG A 414 12.66 -9.89 -8.02
C ARG A 414 11.31 -10.21 -8.67
N PRO A 415 11.06 -9.79 -9.92
CA PRO A 415 9.87 -10.17 -10.71
C PRO A 415 9.81 -11.63 -11.15
N VAL A 416 10.52 -12.53 -10.47
CA VAL A 416 10.52 -13.97 -10.67
C VAL A 416 10.70 -14.62 -9.31
N ILE A 417 10.09 -15.78 -9.12
CA ILE A 417 10.23 -16.56 -7.89
C ILE A 417 10.65 -18.00 -8.23
N ALA A 418 11.57 -18.55 -7.45
CA ALA A 418 12.09 -19.90 -7.60
C ALA A 418 11.95 -20.69 -6.29
N ALA A 419 11.81 -22.01 -6.37
CA ALA A 419 11.70 -22.88 -5.20
C ALA A 419 12.90 -22.77 -4.25
N ALA A 420 14.10 -22.51 -4.80
CA ALA A 420 15.33 -22.38 -4.03
C ALA A 420 15.34 -21.17 -3.08
N GLU A 421 14.38 -20.24 -3.21
CA GLU A 421 14.24 -19.07 -2.34
C GLU A 421 13.20 -19.28 -1.24
N LEU A 422 12.58 -20.46 -1.17
CA LEU A 422 11.49 -20.80 -0.26
C LEU A 422 11.97 -21.75 0.83
N ASP A 423 11.53 -21.48 2.05
CA ASP A 423 11.78 -22.29 3.25
C ASP A 423 10.55 -23.08 3.69
N ARG A 424 9.38 -22.75 3.16
CA ARG A 424 8.10 -23.40 3.45
C ARG A 424 7.68 -24.37 2.37
N LEU A 425 7.08 -25.45 2.82
CA LEU A 425 6.44 -26.47 1.99
C LEU A 425 4.93 -26.41 2.20
N ILE A 426 4.17 -27.02 1.29
CA ILE A 426 2.74 -27.29 1.45
C ILE A 426 2.49 -28.79 1.44
N LEU A 427 1.64 -29.25 2.36
CA LEU A 427 1.17 -30.63 2.43
C LEU A 427 0.04 -30.87 1.41
N LEU A 428 0.26 -31.79 0.47
CA LEU A 428 -0.66 -32.15 -0.62
C LEU A 428 -0.97 -33.64 -0.58
N VAL A 429 -2.11 -33.99 0.03
CA VAL A 429 -2.57 -35.38 0.18
C VAL A 429 -4.04 -35.47 -0.21
N SER A 430 -4.41 -36.40 -1.07
CA SER A 430 -5.79 -36.61 -1.52
C SER A 430 -6.31 -38.01 -1.17
N GLU A 431 -5.40 -38.94 -0.92
CA GLU A 431 -5.69 -40.34 -0.67
C GLU A 431 -6.42 -40.52 0.68
N PRO A 432 -7.41 -41.41 0.74
CA PRO A 432 -8.05 -41.78 2.01
C PRO A 432 -7.04 -42.30 3.04
N MET A 433 -7.27 -41.98 4.31
CA MET A 433 -6.39 -42.35 5.44
C MET A 433 -6.01 -43.84 5.50
N GLN A 434 -6.89 -44.72 5.00
CA GLN A 434 -6.70 -46.16 4.95
C GLN A 434 -5.62 -46.59 3.93
N ASP A 435 -5.49 -45.85 2.83
CA ASP A 435 -4.55 -46.13 1.74
C ASP A 435 -3.13 -45.60 2.07
N LEU A 436 -3.05 -44.70 3.05
CA LEU A 436 -1.79 -44.15 3.57
C LEU A 436 -1.14 -45.05 4.64
N LYS A 437 -1.64 -46.26 4.86
CA LYS A 437 -1.20 -47.12 5.98
C LYS A 437 0.30 -47.39 5.95
N GLY A 438 0.98 -47.02 7.05
CA GLY A 438 2.42 -47.27 7.23
C GLY A 438 3.34 -46.20 6.64
N THR A 439 2.77 -45.14 6.05
CA THR A 439 3.52 -43.96 5.59
C THR A 439 3.81 -42.99 6.74
N TYR A 440 4.81 -42.13 6.56
CA TYR A 440 5.09 -41.04 7.47
C TYR A 440 3.99 -39.96 7.43
N VAL A 441 3.48 -39.65 6.23
CA VAL A 441 2.38 -38.68 6.09
C VAL A 441 1.13 -39.07 6.87
N GLN A 442 0.81 -40.37 6.97
CA GLN A 442 -0.32 -40.83 7.78
C GLN A 442 -0.17 -40.45 9.25
N GLN A 443 1.05 -40.57 9.78
CA GLN A 443 1.34 -40.24 11.17
C GLN A 443 1.25 -38.73 11.40
N TYR A 444 1.73 -37.94 10.44
CA TYR A 444 1.59 -36.49 10.46
C TYR A 444 0.12 -36.04 10.43
N LEU A 445 -0.72 -36.66 9.58
CA LEU A 445 -2.15 -36.40 9.54
C LEU A 445 -2.86 -36.75 10.86
N ARG A 446 -2.52 -37.89 11.47
CA ARG A 446 -3.06 -38.29 12.79
C ARG A 446 -2.64 -37.35 13.91
N TYR A 447 -1.43 -36.80 13.85
CA TYR A 447 -1.01 -35.72 14.74
C TYR A 447 -1.94 -34.51 14.58
N GLY A 448 -2.24 -34.08 13.35
CA GLY A 448 -3.20 -33.00 13.08
C GLY A 448 -4.64 -33.27 13.56
N GLU A 449 -5.12 -34.52 13.55
CA GLU A 449 -6.48 -34.88 14.02
C GLU A 449 -6.72 -34.54 15.50
N HIS A 450 -5.66 -34.56 16.30
CA HIS A 450 -5.73 -34.37 17.75
C HIS A 450 -5.06 -33.08 18.22
N HIS A 451 -4.14 -32.52 17.45
CA HIS A 451 -3.38 -31.33 17.85
C HIS A 451 -4.09 -30.03 17.50
N ALA A 452 -4.02 -29.05 18.41
CA ALA A 452 -4.60 -27.73 18.23
C ALA A 452 -3.49 -26.68 18.19
N PHE A 453 -3.48 -25.87 17.14
CA PHE A 453 -2.57 -24.72 17.02
C PHE A 453 -3.27 -23.48 17.55
N ALA A 454 -2.65 -22.78 18.49
CA ALA A 454 -3.15 -21.50 18.95
C ALA A 454 -2.97 -20.45 17.85
N SER A 455 -3.93 -19.53 17.74
CA SER A 455 -3.81 -18.33 16.91
C SER A 455 -4.49 -17.18 17.62
N THR A 456 -4.00 -15.97 17.42
CA THR A 456 -4.65 -14.74 17.87
C THR A 456 -6.02 -14.52 17.22
N LYS A 457 -6.26 -15.13 16.05
CA LYS A 457 -7.48 -14.95 15.25
C LYS A 457 -8.56 -16.01 15.50
N SER A 458 -8.21 -17.20 16.01
CA SER A 458 -9.15 -18.33 16.09
C SER A 458 -9.01 -19.14 17.37
N LYS A 459 -10.12 -19.65 17.93
CA LYS A 459 -10.10 -20.58 19.07
C LYS A 459 -9.21 -21.80 18.77
N ALA A 460 -8.39 -22.19 19.74
CA ALA A 460 -7.53 -23.37 19.63
C ALA A 460 -8.38 -24.66 19.63
N VAL A 461 -8.66 -25.17 18.44
CA VAL A 461 -9.35 -26.44 18.22
C VAL A 461 -8.49 -27.37 17.36
N PRO A 462 -8.66 -28.70 17.47
CA PRO A 462 -8.01 -29.65 16.58
C PRO A 462 -8.19 -29.29 15.10
N VAL A 463 -7.18 -29.55 14.26
CA VAL A 463 -7.15 -29.08 12.85
C VAL A 463 -8.43 -29.42 12.07
N PRO A 464 -9.02 -30.63 12.15
CA PRO A 464 -10.24 -30.97 11.40
C PRO A 464 -11.48 -30.20 11.86
N LYS A 465 -11.48 -29.67 13.09
CA LYS A 465 -12.62 -28.92 13.66
C LYS A 465 -12.60 -27.44 13.27
N ARG A 466 -11.52 -26.96 12.65
CA ARG A 466 -11.48 -25.61 12.08
C ARG A 466 -12.45 -25.54 10.89
N SER A 467 -13.23 -24.47 10.79
CA SER A 467 -14.32 -24.34 9.80
C SER A 467 -13.88 -24.65 8.36
N THR A 468 -12.73 -24.12 7.94
CA THR A 468 -12.17 -24.34 6.58
C THR A 468 -11.71 -25.79 6.35
N CYS A 469 -11.30 -26.51 7.40
CA CYS A 469 -10.92 -27.93 7.31
C CYS A 469 -12.16 -28.83 7.33
N ALA A 470 -13.12 -28.55 8.20
CA ALA A 470 -14.36 -29.30 8.33
C ALA A 470 -15.21 -29.26 7.04
N ALA A 471 -15.07 -28.20 6.23
CA ALA A 471 -15.73 -28.05 4.94
C ALA A 471 -15.07 -28.87 3.79
N ARG A 472 -13.96 -29.58 4.06
CA ARG A 472 -13.24 -30.40 3.08
C ARG A 472 -13.44 -31.89 3.36
N ASP A 473 -13.49 -32.68 2.28
CA ASP A 473 -13.58 -34.14 2.35
C ASP A 473 -12.58 -34.78 1.36
N PRO A 474 -11.50 -35.42 1.84
CA PRO A 474 -11.10 -35.48 3.25
C PRO A 474 -10.65 -34.10 3.78
N TRP A 475 -10.67 -33.90 5.11
CA TRP A 475 -10.41 -32.59 5.74
C TRP A 475 -9.03 -31.98 5.41
N TYR A 476 -8.08 -32.82 4.98
CA TYR A 476 -6.70 -32.44 4.62
C TYR A 476 -6.46 -32.23 3.12
N ASP A 477 -7.43 -32.47 2.24
CA ASP A 477 -7.19 -32.35 0.80
C ASP A 477 -6.98 -30.90 0.36
N LEU A 478 -5.76 -30.62 -0.14
CA LEU A 478 -5.34 -29.34 -0.73
C LEU A 478 -4.93 -29.48 -2.21
N THR A 479 -5.11 -30.66 -2.80
CA THR A 479 -4.65 -31.01 -4.15
C THR A 479 -5.50 -30.40 -5.28
N TYR A 480 -6.58 -29.71 -4.93
CA TYR A 480 -7.50 -29.09 -5.90
C TYR A 480 -6.93 -27.86 -6.61
N THR A 481 -5.80 -27.32 -6.15
CA THR A 481 -5.20 -26.11 -6.73
C THR A 481 -4.28 -26.45 -7.91
N LYS A 482 -4.35 -25.62 -8.96
CA LYS A 482 -3.45 -25.68 -10.12
C LYS A 482 -2.61 -24.43 -10.11
N PRO A 483 -1.28 -24.50 -10.27
CA PRO A 483 -0.41 -23.32 -10.32
C PRO A 483 -0.67 -22.42 -11.55
N GLY A 484 -0.66 -21.11 -11.34
CA GLY A 484 -0.77 -20.11 -12.39
C GLY A 484 0.55 -19.80 -13.08
N ALA A 485 0.52 -18.72 -13.87
CA ALA A 485 1.69 -18.23 -14.61
C ALA A 485 2.51 -17.21 -13.80
N PHE A 486 1.88 -16.51 -12.86
CA PHE A 486 2.51 -15.51 -12.00
C PHE A 486 1.60 -15.24 -10.80
N PHE A 487 2.18 -14.67 -9.75
CA PHE A 487 1.44 -14.28 -8.55
C PHE A 487 1.19 -12.78 -8.53
N TRP A 488 -0.02 -12.41 -8.12
CA TRP A 488 -0.38 -11.03 -7.86
C TRP A 488 -0.44 -10.77 -6.35
N PRO A 489 0.45 -9.92 -5.79
CA PRO A 489 0.39 -9.56 -4.38
C PRO A 489 -0.87 -8.75 -4.09
N MET A 490 -1.62 -9.15 -3.06
CA MET A 490 -2.79 -8.40 -2.60
C MET A 490 -2.40 -7.01 -2.09
N ALA A 491 -1.26 -6.89 -1.41
CA ALA A 491 -0.79 -5.65 -0.79
C ALA A 491 0.64 -5.31 -1.22
N GLN A 492 0.88 -4.06 -1.58
CA GLN A 492 2.20 -3.52 -1.91
C GLN A 492 2.31 -2.06 -1.50
N GLN A 493 3.49 -1.63 -1.07
CA GLN A 493 3.71 -0.24 -0.66
C GLN A 493 4.47 0.54 -1.75
N TYR A 494 5.80 0.39 -1.81
CA TYR A 494 6.65 1.19 -2.70
C TYR A 494 7.30 0.41 -3.84
N ARG A 495 7.37 -0.93 -3.76
CA ARG A 495 7.93 -1.78 -4.82
C ARG A 495 6.81 -2.31 -5.70
N HIS A 496 7.01 -2.29 -7.01
CA HIS A 496 6.11 -2.92 -7.98
C HIS A 496 6.73 -4.21 -8.50
N VAL A 497 6.33 -5.32 -7.88
CA VAL A 497 6.80 -6.67 -8.20
C VAL A 497 5.61 -7.59 -8.39
N ILE A 498 5.49 -8.22 -9.55
CA ILE A 498 4.48 -9.25 -9.85
C ILE A 498 5.25 -10.48 -10.35
N PRO A 499 5.64 -11.40 -9.46
CA PRO A 499 6.62 -12.42 -9.78
C PRO A 499 6.08 -13.47 -10.74
N ALA A 500 6.83 -13.72 -11.82
CA ALA A 500 6.60 -14.85 -12.70
C ALA A 500 6.82 -16.18 -11.94
N ASN A 501 5.99 -17.19 -12.23
CA ASN A 501 6.03 -18.50 -11.61
C ASN A 501 6.46 -19.58 -12.63
N PRO A 502 7.75 -19.63 -13.02
CA PRO A 502 8.24 -20.61 -14.00
C PRO A 502 8.21 -22.05 -13.47
N GLU A 503 8.39 -22.24 -12.16
CA GLU A 503 8.50 -23.56 -11.52
C GLU A 503 7.16 -24.15 -11.06
N LYS A 504 6.03 -23.49 -11.39
CA LYS A 504 4.67 -23.96 -11.04
C LYS A 504 4.49 -24.16 -9.52
N LEU A 505 4.99 -23.19 -8.76
CA LEU A 505 4.86 -23.11 -7.30
C LEU A 505 3.41 -22.82 -6.89
N ILE A 506 3.06 -23.19 -5.67
CA ILE A 506 1.76 -22.89 -5.06
C ILE A 506 1.94 -21.73 -4.10
N CYS A 507 0.93 -20.85 -3.97
CA CYS A 507 0.93 -19.76 -3.02
C CYS A 507 -0.23 -19.87 -2.03
N ASN A 508 -0.08 -19.28 -0.84
CA ASN A 508 -1.17 -19.14 0.12
C ASN A 508 -2.21 -18.09 -0.30
N HIS A 509 -3.30 -18.02 0.47
CA HIS A 509 -4.42 -17.12 0.23
C HIS A 509 -4.10 -15.61 0.37
N ASN A 510 -2.91 -15.23 0.84
CA ASN A 510 -2.51 -13.80 0.88
C ASN A 510 -2.06 -13.28 -0.49
N LEU A 511 -1.98 -14.16 -1.48
CA LEU A 511 -1.57 -13.89 -2.85
C LEU A 511 -2.67 -14.36 -3.79
N PHE A 512 -2.77 -13.72 -4.96
CA PHE A 512 -3.61 -14.24 -6.03
C PHE A 512 -2.77 -15.02 -7.03
N ASP A 513 -3.25 -16.20 -7.37
CA ASP A 513 -2.72 -16.99 -8.46
C ASP A 513 -3.43 -16.62 -9.76
N VAL A 514 -2.65 -16.33 -10.81
CA VAL A 514 -3.16 -15.79 -12.07
C VAL A 514 -2.97 -16.82 -13.19
N HIS A 515 -4.09 -17.21 -13.81
CA HIS A 515 -4.13 -18.21 -14.88
C HIS A 515 -4.56 -17.56 -16.20
N PRO A 516 -3.61 -17.17 -17.06
CA PRO A 516 -3.90 -16.77 -18.42
C PRO A 516 -4.62 -17.88 -19.19
N PHE A 517 -5.58 -17.52 -20.03
CA PHE A 517 -6.29 -18.45 -20.91
C PHE A 517 -6.34 -17.89 -22.32
N GLU A 518 -6.48 -18.77 -23.32
CA GLU A 518 -6.55 -18.38 -24.74
C GLU A 518 -5.35 -17.53 -25.22
N LEU A 519 -4.20 -17.63 -24.55
CA LEU A 519 -2.95 -16.98 -24.90
C LEU A 519 -1.90 -18.03 -25.26
N SER A 520 -1.12 -17.75 -26.32
CA SER A 520 0.11 -18.49 -26.63
C SER A 520 1.20 -18.23 -25.60
N GLU A 521 2.23 -19.08 -25.53
CA GLU A 521 3.37 -18.90 -24.62
C GLU A 521 4.04 -17.53 -24.75
N ALA A 522 4.22 -17.03 -25.98
CA ALA A 522 4.78 -15.71 -26.23
C ALA A 522 3.88 -14.57 -25.70
N GLN A 523 2.55 -14.75 -25.76
CA GLN A 523 1.60 -13.78 -25.21
C GLN A 523 1.54 -13.84 -23.68
N VAL A 524 1.72 -15.02 -23.07
CA VAL A 524 1.86 -15.16 -21.61
C VAL A 524 3.13 -14.48 -21.12
N ALA A 525 4.26 -14.68 -21.80
CA ALA A 525 5.52 -13.99 -21.48
C ALA A 525 5.38 -12.47 -21.64
N ALA A 526 4.70 -12.01 -22.70
CA ALA A 526 4.40 -10.60 -22.89
C ALA A 526 3.50 -10.05 -21.76
N LEU A 527 2.50 -10.82 -21.32
CA LEU A 527 1.64 -10.44 -20.20
C LEU A 527 2.44 -10.28 -18.90
N GLN A 528 3.33 -11.22 -18.57
CA GLN A 528 4.21 -11.14 -17.39
C GLN A 528 5.10 -9.88 -17.41
N ALA A 529 5.62 -9.52 -18.59
CA ALA A 529 6.37 -8.29 -18.79
C ALA A 529 5.48 -7.04 -18.62
N VAL A 530 4.30 -7.02 -19.25
CA VAL A 530 3.34 -5.91 -19.19
C VAL A 530 2.90 -5.62 -17.77
N VAL A 531 2.54 -6.64 -16.98
CA VAL A 531 2.10 -6.43 -15.59
C VAL A 531 3.21 -5.85 -14.72
N ASN A 532 4.48 -6.09 -15.04
CA ASN A 532 5.63 -5.50 -14.34
C ASN A 532 6.06 -4.12 -14.87
N SER A 533 5.38 -3.54 -15.84
CA SER A 533 5.72 -2.19 -16.36
C SER A 533 5.38 -1.06 -15.38
N THR A 534 6.03 0.08 -15.53
CA THR A 534 5.75 1.31 -14.76
C THR A 534 4.34 1.83 -15.05
N LEU A 535 3.83 1.59 -16.26
CA LEU A 535 2.45 1.92 -16.63
C LEU A 535 1.45 1.22 -15.69
N LEU A 536 1.68 -0.07 -15.41
CA LEU A 536 0.83 -0.83 -14.49
C LEU A 536 1.10 -0.50 -13.02
N ALA A 537 2.35 -0.19 -12.66
CA ALA A 537 2.67 0.35 -11.34
C ALA A 537 1.84 1.61 -11.05
N ASN A 538 1.72 2.52 -12.03
CA ASN A 538 0.90 3.73 -11.93
C ASN A 538 -0.60 3.41 -11.89
N PHE A 539 -1.10 2.55 -12.80
CA PHE A 539 -2.54 2.28 -12.91
C PHE A 539 -3.14 1.68 -11.64
N LYS A 540 -2.39 0.79 -10.97
CA LYS A 540 -2.83 0.16 -9.72
C LYS A 540 -3.18 1.16 -8.63
N THR A 541 -2.51 2.31 -8.59
CA THR A 541 -2.67 3.32 -7.53
C THR A 541 -4.06 3.95 -7.47
N PHE A 542 -4.80 3.96 -8.58
CA PHE A 542 -6.16 4.51 -8.67
C PHE A 542 -7.22 3.46 -8.99
N TYR A 543 -6.83 2.18 -9.10
CA TYR A 543 -7.73 1.03 -9.14
C TYR A 543 -7.87 0.35 -7.77
N GLY A 544 -6.76 0.23 -7.05
CA GLY A 544 -6.69 -0.32 -5.70
C GLY A 544 -7.05 0.71 -4.62
N ARG A 545 -6.90 0.28 -3.37
CA ARG A 545 -7.29 1.02 -2.18
C ARG A 545 -6.13 1.10 -1.20
N TYR A 546 -5.87 2.28 -0.67
CA TYR A 546 -4.86 2.43 0.38
C TYR A 546 -5.40 1.95 1.72
N ALA A 547 -4.74 0.94 2.31
CA ALA A 547 -5.07 0.41 3.61
C ALA A 547 -4.39 1.23 4.71
N GLY A 548 -5.18 1.70 5.66
CA GLY A 548 -4.69 2.48 6.79
C GLY A 548 -4.01 3.79 6.37
N THR A 549 -2.99 4.18 7.12
CA THR A 549 -2.30 5.47 6.97
C THR A 549 -0.87 5.35 6.44
N GLU A 550 -0.44 4.14 6.08
CA GLU A 550 0.97 3.77 5.85
C GLU A 550 1.30 3.57 4.36
N GLY A 551 0.49 4.12 3.45
CA GLY A 551 0.77 4.04 2.02
C GLY A 551 0.71 2.63 1.42
N ASN A 552 0.25 1.62 2.18
CA ASN A 552 0.09 0.26 1.68
C ASN A 552 -1.12 0.20 0.72
N LEU A 553 -0.86 -0.05 -0.55
CA LEU A 553 -1.87 -0.22 -1.59
C LEU A 553 -2.34 -1.67 -1.60
N LYS A 554 -3.62 -1.89 -1.33
CA LYS A 554 -4.29 -3.17 -1.53
C LYS A 554 -5.05 -3.20 -2.85
N THR A 555 -4.96 -4.31 -3.57
CA THR A 555 -5.79 -4.62 -4.73
C THR A 555 -6.52 -5.93 -4.47
N GLU A 556 -7.84 -5.89 -4.39
CA GLU A 556 -8.67 -7.09 -4.31
C GLU A 556 -8.86 -7.74 -5.68
N VAL A 557 -9.40 -8.95 -5.70
CA VAL A 557 -9.69 -9.65 -6.96
C VAL A 557 -10.57 -8.84 -7.90
N VAL A 558 -11.57 -8.10 -7.39
CA VAL A 558 -12.40 -7.21 -8.23
C VAL A 558 -11.58 -6.07 -8.84
N ASP A 559 -10.57 -5.55 -8.13
CA ASP A 559 -9.67 -4.50 -8.60
C ASP A 559 -8.80 -5.05 -9.74
N VAL A 560 -8.21 -6.22 -9.52
CA VAL A 560 -7.32 -6.89 -10.47
C VAL A 560 -8.07 -7.33 -11.73
N ASN A 561 -9.29 -7.87 -11.61
CA ASN A 561 -10.11 -8.25 -12.75
C ASN A 561 -10.44 -7.07 -13.67
N LEU A 562 -10.75 -5.91 -13.09
CA LEU A 562 -11.17 -4.71 -13.81
C LEU A 562 -9.99 -3.83 -14.26
N LEU A 563 -8.78 -4.11 -13.79
CA LEU A 563 -7.57 -3.37 -14.14
C LEU A 563 -7.31 -3.45 -15.64
N GLU A 564 -7.22 -2.28 -16.28
CA GLU A 564 -6.93 -2.17 -17.71
C GLU A 564 -5.44 -2.37 -17.95
N ILE A 565 -5.09 -3.37 -18.77
CA ILE A 565 -3.71 -3.68 -19.17
C ILE A 565 -3.56 -3.53 -20.70
N PRO A 566 -2.38 -3.14 -21.23
CA PRO A 566 -2.04 -3.34 -22.64
C PRO A 566 -2.33 -4.79 -23.07
N ASP A 567 -3.11 -4.96 -24.13
CA ASP A 567 -3.61 -6.27 -24.53
C ASP A 567 -2.48 -7.14 -25.13
N PRO A 568 -2.08 -8.23 -24.45
CA PRO A 568 -0.98 -9.07 -24.92
C PRO A 568 -1.33 -9.78 -26.24
N ARG A 569 -2.62 -9.90 -26.60
CA ARG A 569 -3.05 -10.56 -27.84
C ARG A 569 -2.60 -9.81 -29.09
N HIS A 570 -2.29 -8.53 -28.98
CA HIS A 570 -1.80 -7.68 -30.07
C HIS A 570 -0.27 -7.66 -30.23
N VAL A 571 0.46 -8.44 -29.43
CA VAL A 571 1.92 -8.46 -29.49
C VAL A 571 2.43 -9.02 -30.82
N THR A 572 3.37 -8.32 -31.44
CA THR A 572 4.10 -8.83 -32.62
C THR A 572 5.34 -9.59 -32.17
N LYS A 573 5.88 -10.50 -33.01
CA LYS A 573 7.13 -11.24 -32.68
C LYS A 573 8.28 -10.31 -32.27
N ARG A 574 8.41 -9.16 -32.94
CA ARG A 574 9.45 -8.15 -32.63
C ARG A 574 9.25 -7.53 -31.25
N VAL A 575 8.01 -7.14 -30.92
CA VAL A 575 7.70 -6.51 -29.62
C VAL A 575 7.77 -7.53 -28.49
N ALA A 576 7.32 -8.77 -28.72
CA ALA A 576 7.42 -9.86 -27.76
C ALA A 576 8.87 -10.12 -27.37
N LYS A 577 9.80 -10.12 -28.34
CA LYS A 577 11.24 -10.25 -28.07
C LYS A 577 11.76 -9.10 -27.21
N LYS A 578 11.41 -7.85 -27.51
CA LYS A 578 11.82 -6.68 -26.71
C LYS A 578 11.30 -6.74 -25.28
N LEU A 579 10.02 -7.11 -25.10
CA LEU A 579 9.41 -7.30 -23.78
C LEU A 579 10.11 -8.40 -22.99
N HIS A 580 10.37 -9.54 -23.63
CA HIS A 580 11.09 -10.66 -23.01
C HIS A 580 12.51 -10.27 -22.60
N ASP A 581 13.30 -9.68 -23.50
CA ASP A 581 14.69 -9.30 -23.24
C ASP A 581 14.79 -8.25 -22.11
N ALA A 582 13.86 -7.29 -22.05
CA ALA A 582 13.82 -6.29 -20.99
C ALA A 582 13.38 -6.90 -19.65
N PHE A 583 12.33 -7.74 -19.66
CA PHE A 583 11.84 -8.41 -18.45
C PHE A 583 12.87 -9.38 -17.86
N ALA A 584 13.57 -10.14 -18.71
CA ALA A 584 14.63 -11.04 -18.27
C ALA A 584 15.77 -10.32 -17.54
N LYS A 585 16.15 -9.11 -18.01
CA LYS A 585 17.14 -8.26 -17.32
C LYS A 585 16.58 -7.73 -16.00
N LEU A 586 15.31 -7.35 -15.96
CA LEU A 586 14.66 -6.92 -14.73
C LEU A 586 14.63 -8.05 -13.67
N CYS A 587 14.41 -9.30 -14.08
CA CYS A 587 14.46 -10.49 -13.21
C CYS A 587 15.85 -10.78 -12.62
N GLN A 588 16.93 -10.20 -13.16
CA GLN A 588 18.31 -10.44 -12.70
C GLN A 588 18.72 -9.56 -11.51
N ARG A 589 17.90 -8.58 -11.12
CA ARG A 589 18.21 -7.65 -10.02
C ARG A 589 17.02 -7.43 -9.11
N ASP A 590 17.30 -6.96 -7.90
CA ASP A 590 16.27 -6.51 -6.98
C ASP A 590 15.55 -5.27 -7.55
N THR A 591 14.22 -5.30 -7.47
CA THR A 591 13.37 -4.14 -7.71
C THR A 591 13.40 -3.23 -6.50
N ARG A 592 13.79 -1.98 -6.70
CA ARG A 592 13.85 -0.96 -5.65
C ARG A 592 12.54 -0.17 -5.55
N PRO A 593 12.31 0.57 -4.43
CA PRO A 593 11.16 1.44 -4.28
C PRO A 593 11.00 2.46 -5.43
N MET A 594 9.75 2.72 -5.82
CA MET A 594 9.34 3.75 -6.80
C MET A 594 9.28 5.17 -6.19
N VAL A 595 10.03 5.38 -5.10
CA VAL A 595 10.15 6.65 -4.37
C VAL A 595 11.63 6.94 -4.17
N GLU A 596 12.00 8.22 -4.15
CA GLU A 596 13.39 8.63 -4.01
C GLU A 596 13.96 8.22 -2.65
N GLU A 597 15.23 7.82 -2.66
CA GLU A 597 15.94 7.30 -1.49
C GLU A 597 15.94 8.31 -0.32
N GLU A 598 16.09 9.61 -0.62
CA GLU A 598 16.04 10.68 0.39
C GLU A 598 14.72 10.69 1.19
N PHE A 599 13.59 10.30 0.59
CA PHE A 599 12.29 10.22 1.25
C PHE A 599 12.10 8.90 2.01
N MET A 600 12.74 7.81 1.57
CA MET A 600 12.77 6.56 2.33
C MET A 600 13.55 6.72 3.63
N ASP A 601 14.67 7.43 3.56
CA ASP A 601 15.52 7.77 4.72
C ASP A 601 14.97 8.91 5.58
N CYS A 602 13.84 9.52 5.18
CA CYS A 602 13.23 10.63 5.88
C CYS A 602 12.27 10.13 6.97
N HIS A 603 12.49 10.56 8.21
CA HIS A 603 11.69 10.20 9.38
C HIS A 603 11.09 11.40 10.14
N SER A 604 11.33 12.64 9.68
CA SER A 604 10.78 13.87 10.28
C SER A 604 9.91 14.63 9.27
N VAL A 605 8.91 15.37 9.77
CA VAL A 605 8.02 16.17 8.92
C VAL A 605 8.71 17.41 8.38
N GLU A 606 9.59 18.03 9.16
CA GLU A 606 10.37 19.18 8.73
C GLU A 606 11.28 18.82 7.55
N ARG A 607 11.97 17.67 7.59
CA ARG A 607 12.77 17.18 6.47
C ARG A 607 11.89 16.82 5.29
N ALA A 608 10.76 16.14 5.49
CA ALA A 608 9.84 15.82 4.40
C ALA A 608 9.31 17.08 3.69
N LYS A 609 9.06 18.17 4.44
CA LYS A 609 8.67 19.48 3.89
C LYS A 609 9.79 20.09 3.07
N LYS A 610 11.01 20.18 3.61
CA LYS A 610 12.19 20.72 2.88
C LYS A 610 12.52 19.89 1.63
N LEU A 611 12.42 18.57 1.72
CA LEU A 611 12.61 17.68 0.56
C LEU A 611 11.50 17.87 -0.49
N ALA A 612 10.26 18.12 -0.07
CA ALA A 612 9.16 18.37 -0.99
C ALA A 612 9.28 19.71 -1.75
N GLU A 613 10.10 20.65 -1.28
CA GLU A 613 10.42 21.90 -1.99
C GLU A 613 11.42 21.69 -3.13
N LYS A 614 12.19 20.59 -3.11
CA LYS A 614 13.13 20.25 -4.19
C LYS A 614 12.37 19.79 -5.46
N PRO A 615 12.93 20.04 -6.66
CA PRO A 615 12.41 19.49 -7.90
C PRO A 615 12.17 17.97 -7.85
N HIS A 616 11.23 17.49 -8.66
CA HIS A 616 10.94 16.06 -8.76
C HIS A 616 12.15 15.33 -9.36
N GLY A 617 12.77 14.45 -8.57
CA GLY A 617 13.83 13.56 -9.02
C GLY A 617 13.22 12.21 -9.41
N LEU A 618 13.93 11.45 -10.25
CA LEU A 618 13.54 10.07 -10.51
C LEU A 618 14.09 9.15 -9.42
N PRO A 619 13.27 8.25 -8.83
CA PRO A 619 13.74 7.15 -8.01
C PRO A 619 14.78 6.30 -8.75
N TRP A 620 15.70 5.66 -8.01
CA TRP A 620 16.73 4.81 -8.60
C TRP A 620 16.14 3.76 -9.56
N GLU A 621 15.00 3.16 -9.20
CA GLU A 621 14.31 2.15 -10.01
C GLU A 621 13.90 2.68 -11.40
N LEU A 622 13.45 3.94 -11.48
CA LEU A 622 13.03 4.59 -12.73
C LEU A 622 14.22 5.14 -13.55
N GLN A 623 15.44 5.07 -13.02
CA GLN A 623 16.67 5.42 -13.75
C GLN A 623 17.26 4.21 -14.49
N GLN A 624 16.77 2.99 -14.22
CA GLN A 624 17.40 1.77 -14.73
C GLN A 624 17.11 1.55 -16.22
N PRO A 625 18.13 1.20 -17.04
CA PRO A 625 17.95 0.97 -18.47
C PRO A 625 16.99 -0.18 -18.81
N ASP A 626 16.97 -1.25 -18.00
CA ASP A 626 16.06 -2.38 -18.19
C ASP A 626 14.60 -1.98 -18.00
N ARG A 627 14.30 -1.16 -16.98
CA ARG A 627 12.97 -0.59 -16.71
C ARG A 627 12.50 0.27 -17.87
N ARG A 628 13.36 1.19 -18.35
CA ARG A 628 13.06 2.02 -19.52
C ARG A 628 12.84 1.20 -20.78
N ALA A 629 13.65 0.17 -21.01
CA ALA A 629 13.49 -0.71 -22.16
C ALA A 629 12.14 -1.46 -22.12
N LEU A 630 11.70 -1.90 -20.94
CA LEU A 630 10.40 -2.55 -20.74
C LEU A 630 9.25 -1.58 -21.07
N ASP A 631 9.26 -0.38 -20.49
CA ASP A 631 8.20 0.61 -20.69
C ASP A 631 8.12 1.10 -22.14
N MET A 632 9.27 1.29 -22.81
CA MET A 632 9.32 1.62 -24.24
C MET A 632 8.71 0.51 -25.11
N ALA A 633 8.96 -0.76 -24.78
CA ALA A 633 8.35 -1.89 -25.48
C ALA A 633 6.83 -1.99 -25.22
N VAL A 634 6.36 -1.60 -24.03
CA VAL A 634 4.93 -1.49 -23.72
C VAL A 634 4.25 -0.39 -24.54
N PHE A 635 4.86 0.80 -24.68
CA PHE A 635 4.30 1.82 -25.56
C PHE A 635 4.31 1.42 -27.04
N GLU A 636 5.31 0.65 -27.48
CA GLU A 636 5.32 0.06 -28.82
C GLU A 636 4.20 -0.98 -29.00
N LEU A 637 3.88 -1.79 -27.97
CA LEU A 637 2.73 -2.70 -27.94
C LEU A 637 1.40 -1.93 -28.08
N LEU A 638 1.28 -0.77 -27.43
CA LEU A 638 0.13 0.13 -27.56
C LEU A 638 0.01 0.76 -28.95
N GLY A 639 1.03 0.62 -29.81
CA GLY A 639 1.04 1.13 -31.17
C GLY A 639 1.58 2.55 -31.30
N VAL A 640 2.31 3.06 -30.29
CA VAL A 640 3.04 4.33 -30.41
C VAL A 640 4.24 4.09 -31.33
N THR A 641 4.12 4.51 -32.59
CA THR A 641 5.11 4.19 -33.64
C THR A 641 6.31 5.12 -33.61
N ASP A 642 6.11 6.41 -33.37
CA ASP A 642 7.19 7.40 -33.26
C ASP A 642 8.03 7.17 -31.99
N ALA A 643 9.35 7.08 -32.18
CA ALA A 643 10.29 6.86 -31.10
C ALA A 643 10.39 8.06 -30.16
N LYS A 644 10.32 9.29 -30.68
CA LYS A 644 10.37 10.52 -29.86
C LYS A 644 9.12 10.64 -29.00
N GLU A 645 7.96 10.34 -29.57
CA GLU A 645 6.71 10.29 -28.81
C GLU A 645 6.75 9.23 -27.70
N ARG A 646 7.25 8.01 -27.98
CA ARG A 646 7.40 6.97 -26.95
C ARG A 646 8.29 7.44 -25.80
N ASP A 647 9.39 8.08 -26.13
CA ASP A 647 10.35 8.60 -25.14
C ASP A 647 9.71 9.66 -24.24
N ALA A 648 9.01 10.63 -24.84
CA ALA A 648 8.29 11.67 -24.10
C ALA A 648 7.16 11.11 -23.22
N LEU A 649 6.40 10.13 -23.71
CA LEU A 649 5.36 9.45 -22.91
C LEU A 649 5.97 8.67 -21.73
N CYS A 650 7.14 8.06 -21.93
CA CYS A 650 7.85 7.35 -20.87
C CYS A 650 8.36 8.33 -19.79
N ASP A 651 8.93 9.46 -20.19
CA ASP A 651 9.40 10.48 -19.26
C ASP A 651 8.25 11.07 -18.43
N GLU A 652 7.12 11.36 -19.06
CA GLU A 652 5.94 11.85 -18.36
C GLU A 652 5.36 10.80 -17.41
N LEU A 653 5.30 9.52 -17.83
CA LEU A 653 4.89 8.41 -16.98
C LEU A 653 5.79 8.29 -15.73
N TYR A 654 7.09 8.48 -15.89
CA TYR A 654 8.05 8.37 -14.80
C TYR A 654 7.89 9.51 -13.81
N HIS A 655 7.69 10.74 -14.30
CA HIS A 655 7.39 11.89 -13.45
C HIS A 655 6.08 11.73 -12.67
N GLU A 656 5.00 11.31 -13.34
CA GLU A 656 3.69 11.08 -12.69
C GLU A 656 3.78 9.97 -11.63
N THR A 657 4.50 8.89 -11.92
CA THR A 657 4.68 7.78 -10.98
C THR A 657 5.54 8.18 -9.78
N ALA A 658 6.66 8.86 -10.00
CA ALA A 658 7.53 9.36 -8.94
C ALA A 658 6.80 10.37 -8.05
N ALA A 659 6.10 11.34 -8.63
CA ALA A 659 5.34 12.36 -7.90
C ALA A 659 4.26 11.72 -7.01
N HIS A 660 3.56 10.70 -7.52
CA HIS A 660 2.55 9.97 -6.76
C HIS A 660 3.15 9.27 -5.53
N PHE A 661 4.18 8.44 -5.70
CA PHE A 661 4.77 7.71 -4.58
C PHE A 661 5.47 8.63 -3.57
N ARG A 662 6.10 9.71 -4.04
CA ARG A 662 6.61 10.78 -3.19
C ARG A 662 5.50 11.39 -2.32
N GLN A 663 4.35 11.73 -2.91
CA GLN A 663 3.22 12.29 -2.17
C GLN A 663 2.71 11.32 -1.09
N ILE A 664 2.59 10.03 -1.41
CA ILE A 664 2.19 8.99 -0.45
C ILE A 664 3.18 8.96 0.73
N ARG A 665 4.49 8.96 0.46
CA ARG A 665 5.52 8.93 1.49
C ARG A 665 5.52 10.18 2.37
N VAL A 666 5.31 11.37 1.79
CA VAL A 666 5.17 12.63 2.55
C VAL A 666 3.98 12.58 3.51
N VAL A 667 2.83 12.07 3.06
CA VAL A 667 1.64 11.92 3.91
C VAL A 667 1.89 10.90 5.02
N GLU A 668 2.57 9.79 4.72
CA GLU A 668 2.94 8.78 5.71
C GLU A 668 3.83 9.37 6.81
N ILE A 669 4.91 10.07 6.45
CA ILE A 669 5.85 10.69 7.41
C ILE A 669 5.11 11.63 8.36
N ARG A 670 4.19 12.46 7.82
CA ARG A 670 3.31 13.34 8.63
C ARG A 670 2.51 12.59 9.67
N LYS A 671 1.94 11.45 9.30
CA LYS A 671 1.12 10.63 10.21
C LYS A 671 1.96 9.81 11.18
N GLN A 672 3.15 9.36 10.80
CA GLN A 672 4.09 8.69 11.69
C GLN A 672 4.51 9.63 12.83
N GLU A 673 4.83 10.89 12.52
CA GLU A 673 5.17 11.88 13.55
C GLU A 673 4.00 12.21 14.48
N GLN A 674 2.80 12.41 13.93
CA GLN A 674 1.60 12.64 14.75
C GLN A 674 1.35 11.50 15.74
N ARG A 675 1.54 10.24 15.31
CA ARG A 675 1.45 9.06 16.18
C ARG A 675 2.55 9.03 17.23
N ALA A 676 3.81 9.27 16.84
CA ALA A 676 4.92 9.32 17.80
C ALA A 676 4.69 10.36 18.90
N ARG A 677 4.15 11.55 18.54
CA ARG A 677 3.76 12.59 19.50
C ARG A 677 2.59 12.16 20.41
N ALA A 678 1.65 11.37 19.90
CA ALA A 678 0.50 10.87 20.67
C ALA A 678 0.84 9.68 21.59
N GLU A 679 1.78 8.83 21.18
CA GLU A 679 2.22 7.62 21.89
C GLU A 679 3.44 7.87 22.80
N GLY A 680 3.95 9.11 22.86
CA GLY A 680 5.14 9.45 23.64
C GLY A 680 6.42 8.77 23.16
N ARG A 681 6.46 8.30 21.90
CA ARG A 681 7.63 7.65 21.32
C ARG A 681 8.71 8.69 21.02
N GLU A 682 9.81 8.60 21.75
CA GLU A 682 11.00 9.43 21.52
C GLU A 682 11.80 8.91 20.31
N PHE A 683 12.28 9.83 19.45
CA PHE A 683 13.15 9.51 18.31
C PHE A 683 14.49 8.90 18.77
N ARG A 684 15.05 8.01 17.97
CA ARG A 684 16.39 7.45 18.23
C ARG A 684 17.49 8.49 17.92
N THR A 685 18.64 8.38 18.58
CA THR A 685 19.79 9.28 18.39
C THR A 685 20.25 9.35 16.92
N ASP A 686 20.26 8.24 16.20
CA ASP A 686 20.64 8.17 14.80
C ASP A 686 19.64 8.86 13.87
N GLU A 687 18.35 8.82 14.19
CA GLU A 687 17.28 9.51 13.46
C GLU A 687 17.40 11.03 13.63
N LEU A 688 17.67 11.50 14.85
CA LEU A 688 17.87 12.92 15.16
C LEU A 688 19.13 13.48 14.51
N ALA A 689 20.25 12.75 14.59
CA ALA A 689 21.49 13.15 13.94
C ALA A 689 21.31 13.21 12.41
N ALA A 690 20.59 12.25 11.81
CA ALA A 690 20.29 12.24 10.37
C ALA A 690 19.53 13.49 9.93
N ASP A 691 18.54 13.91 10.70
CA ASP A 691 17.77 15.14 10.45
C ASP A 691 18.64 16.40 10.51
N LEU A 692 19.51 16.50 11.52
CA LEU A 692 20.43 17.62 11.70
C LEU A 692 21.49 17.69 10.60
N TRP A 693 22.06 16.53 10.22
CA TRP A 693 23.00 16.43 9.11
C TRP A 693 22.43 17.02 7.83
N ASP A 694 21.18 16.70 7.51
CA ASP A 694 20.56 17.15 6.26
C ASP A 694 20.23 18.64 6.26
N ALA A 695 20.06 19.25 7.44
CA ALA A 695 19.85 20.69 7.60
C ALA A 695 21.10 21.54 7.32
N LEU A 696 22.29 20.94 7.32
CA LEU A 696 23.55 21.60 6.99
C LEU A 696 23.66 21.95 5.49
N THR A 697 24.34 23.04 5.19
CA THR A 697 24.73 23.47 3.84
C THR A 697 25.74 22.51 3.21
N ALA A 698 25.94 22.59 1.89
CA ALA A 698 26.92 21.75 1.20
C ALA A 698 28.35 21.94 1.74
N ASP A 699 28.72 23.18 2.07
CA ASP A 699 30.04 23.54 2.61
C ASP A 699 30.25 23.00 4.04
N GLU A 700 29.19 22.97 4.84
CA GLU A 700 29.20 22.37 6.17
C GLU A 700 29.27 20.84 6.12
N LYS A 701 28.63 20.22 5.11
CA LYS A 701 28.66 18.76 4.89
C LYS A 701 29.99 18.24 4.36
N GLN A 702 30.89 19.11 3.91
CA GLN A 702 32.19 18.71 3.38
C GLN A 702 33.02 18.01 4.47
N PRO A 703 33.36 16.71 4.30
CA PRO A 703 34.13 15.96 5.29
C PRO A 703 35.50 16.61 5.54
N LEU A 704 36.01 16.47 6.77
CA LEU A 704 37.25 17.14 7.19
C LEU A 704 38.44 16.77 6.29
N ALA A 705 38.54 15.51 5.85
CA ALA A 705 39.60 15.06 4.95
C ALA A 705 39.57 15.76 3.58
N GLU A 706 38.38 15.97 3.02
CA GLU A 706 38.20 16.63 1.73
C GLU A 706 38.49 18.13 1.84
N TRP A 707 37.96 18.78 2.89
CA TRP A 707 38.27 20.18 3.18
C TRP A 707 39.77 20.40 3.37
N PHE A 708 40.43 19.52 4.14
CA PHE A 708 41.86 19.60 4.44
C PHE A 708 42.70 19.48 3.16
N ALA A 709 42.35 18.54 2.27
CA ALA A 709 43.02 18.39 0.98
C ALA A 709 42.86 19.63 0.08
N ALA A 710 41.70 20.30 0.13
CA ALA A 710 41.44 21.51 -0.65
C ALA A 710 42.25 22.74 -0.20
N GLN A 711 42.76 22.76 1.04
CA GLN A 711 43.60 23.85 1.54
C GLN A 711 45.06 23.81 1.05
N ILE A 712 45.47 22.73 0.36
CA ILE A 712 46.87 22.45 0.06
C ILE A 712 47.09 22.38 -1.45
N SER A 713 47.80 23.36 -2.01
CA SER A 713 48.13 23.43 -3.44
C SER A 713 49.50 22.82 -3.79
N GLY A 714 50.33 22.50 -2.80
CA GLY A 714 51.65 21.86 -2.94
C GLY A 714 52.21 21.41 -1.59
N GLY A 715 53.10 20.41 -1.58
CA GLY A 715 53.73 19.91 -0.34
C GLY A 715 54.09 18.42 -0.34
N GLN A 716 54.79 17.96 0.70
CA GLN A 716 55.20 16.56 0.88
C GLN A 716 54.05 15.66 1.31
N SER A 717 54.06 14.42 0.79
CA SER A 717 53.08 13.40 1.13
C SER A 717 53.53 12.60 2.34
N HIS A 718 52.66 12.49 3.34
CA HIS A 718 52.86 11.69 4.55
C HIS A 718 51.73 10.67 4.68
N VAL A 719 52.02 9.51 5.27
CA VAL A 719 51.02 8.48 5.54
C VAL A 719 50.79 8.44 7.05
N ILE A 720 49.56 8.73 7.50
CA ILE A 720 49.16 8.53 8.89
C ILE A 720 48.88 7.04 9.11
N PRO A 721 49.66 6.34 9.97
CA PRO A 721 49.38 4.96 10.33
C PRO A 721 48.10 4.84 11.17
N GLU A 722 47.47 3.68 11.13
CA GLU A 722 46.43 3.32 12.10
C GLU A 722 47.02 3.13 13.50
N GLY A 723 46.22 3.29 14.55
CA GLY A 723 46.63 3.04 15.94
C GLY A 723 46.62 4.28 16.83
N HIS A 724 46.96 4.07 18.11
CA HIS A 724 46.90 5.14 19.11
C HIS A 724 48.09 6.08 18.95
N ALA A 725 47.82 7.31 18.51
CA ALA A 725 48.83 8.36 18.36
C ALA A 725 49.21 9.00 19.71
N SER A 726 50.50 9.30 19.90
CA SER A 726 51.04 10.10 21.00
C SER A 726 52.10 11.05 20.46
N LEU A 727 52.06 12.30 20.90
CA LEU A 727 53.03 13.35 20.55
C LEU A 727 53.73 13.80 21.83
N PRO A 728 55.08 13.79 21.89
CA PRO A 728 55.82 14.30 23.05
C PRO A 728 55.57 15.78 23.32
N ASP A 729 56.00 16.26 24.49
CA ASP A 729 55.92 17.67 24.83
C ASP A 729 56.76 18.52 23.85
N ALA A 730 56.36 19.78 23.66
CA ALA A 730 57.10 20.68 22.76
C ALA A 730 58.53 20.99 23.25
N SER A 731 58.80 20.79 24.54
CA SER A 731 60.13 20.92 25.15
C SER A 731 61.03 19.68 25.00
N ASP A 732 60.54 18.60 24.39
CA ASP A 732 61.32 17.38 24.16
C ASP A 732 62.47 17.64 23.17
N MET A 733 63.71 17.44 23.63
CA MET A 733 64.90 17.82 22.87
C MET A 733 65.18 16.92 21.65
N LEU A 734 64.57 15.74 21.57
CA LEU A 734 64.88 14.75 20.53
C LEU A 734 63.68 14.46 19.63
N ASP A 735 62.49 14.38 20.21
CA ASP A 735 61.31 13.85 19.53
C ASP A 735 60.12 14.83 19.48
N ALA A 736 60.33 16.12 19.77
CA ALA A 736 59.25 17.12 19.75
C ALA A 736 58.52 17.24 18.39
N CYS A 737 59.13 16.78 17.28
CA CYS A 737 58.53 16.77 15.94
C CYS A 737 58.14 15.35 15.46
N THR A 738 58.10 14.36 16.35
CA THR A 738 57.84 12.97 16.02
C THR A 738 56.51 12.51 16.63
N VAL A 739 55.62 11.97 15.80
CA VAL A 739 54.37 11.33 16.27
C VAL A 739 54.56 9.82 16.36
N PHE A 740 54.23 9.24 17.51
CA PHE A 740 54.32 7.80 17.76
C PHE A 740 52.95 7.15 17.66
N PHE A 741 52.85 6.05 16.91
CA PHE A 741 51.62 5.29 16.71
C PHE A 741 51.81 3.89 17.30
N ARG A 742 51.02 3.56 18.32
CA ARG A 742 51.03 2.23 18.95
C ARG A 742 49.90 1.38 18.39
N GLN A 743 50.25 0.20 17.87
CA GLN A 743 49.31 -0.81 17.39
C GLN A 743 49.42 -2.08 18.23
N SER A 744 48.29 -2.72 18.52
CA SER A 744 48.21 -4.02 19.19
C SER A 744 47.53 -5.00 18.24
N GLU A 745 48.32 -5.82 17.55
CA GLU A 745 47.82 -6.92 16.71
C GLU A 745 48.34 -8.25 17.27
N GLY A 746 47.43 -9.18 17.56
CA GLY A 746 47.77 -10.55 17.98
C GLY A 746 48.65 -10.64 19.23
N GLY A 747 48.58 -9.68 20.16
CA GLY A 747 49.35 -9.67 21.41
C GLY A 747 50.79 -9.15 21.29
N LYS A 748 51.23 -8.66 20.12
CA LYS A 748 52.51 -7.94 19.95
C LYS A 748 52.26 -6.45 19.74
N SER A 749 52.86 -5.62 20.59
CA SER A 749 52.82 -4.16 20.43
C SER A 749 53.87 -3.71 19.43
N SER A 750 53.48 -3.02 18.35
CA SER A 750 54.42 -2.36 17.45
C SER A 750 54.27 -0.84 17.55
N VAL A 751 55.39 -0.13 17.48
CA VAL A 751 55.42 1.33 17.51
C VAL A 751 55.96 1.82 16.17
N ARG A 752 55.15 2.59 15.44
CA ARG A 752 55.59 3.30 14.24
C ARG A 752 55.82 4.76 14.60
N LEU A 753 56.95 5.30 14.18
CA LEU A 753 57.32 6.69 14.38
C LEU A 753 57.23 7.45 13.05
N LEU A 754 56.68 8.65 13.10
CA LEU A 754 56.60 9.56 11.97
C LEU A 754 57.25 10.89 12.37
N ALA A 755 58.52 11.05 11.98
CA ALA A 755 59.26 12.29 12.15
C ALA A 755 58.84 13.31 11.08
N LEU A 756 58.56 14.54 11.49
CA LEU A 756 58.04 15.59 10.63
C LEU A 756 58.93 16.84 10.67
N ALA A 757 58.82 17.68 9.64
CA ALA A 757 59.73 18.81 9.43
C ALA A 757 59.67 19.89 10.52
N SER A 758 58.56 20.00 11.25
CA SER A 758 58.45 20.92 12.38
C SER A 758 57.37 20.51 13.38
N ARG A 759 57.33 21.17 14.53
CA ARG A 759 56.31 20.95 15.58
C ARG A 759 54.89 21.13 15.04
N SER A 760 54.65 22.16 14.23
CA SER A 760 53.32 22.43 13.67
C SER A 760 52.84 21.30 12.74
N HIS A 761 53.75 20.62 12.03
CA HIS A 761 53.41 19.42 11.26
C HIS A 761 53.04 18.26 12.17
N ALA A 762 53.82 18.03 13.23
CA ALA A 762 53.60 16.97 14.20
C ALA A 762 52.27 17.12 14.96
N GLU A 763 51.93 18.33 15.38
CA GLU A 763 50.64 18.63 16.01
C GLU A 763 49.46 18.40 15.06
N MET A 764 49.61 18.75 13.79
CA MET A 764 48.57 18.56 12.78
C MET A 764 48.32 17.07 12.49
N ILE A 765 49.38 16.28 12.28
CA ILE A 765 49.26 14.82 12.14
C ILE A 765 48.65 14.20 13.38
N PHE A 766 49.09 14.62 14.56
CA PHE A 766 48.56 14.13 15.83
C PHE A 766 47.06 14.44 15.99
N THR A 767 46.62 15.65 15.63
CA THR A 767 45.21 16.03 15.64
C THR A 767 44.39 15.17 14.68
N LEU A 768 44.83 15.01 13.42
CA LEU A 768 44.11 14.20 12.42
C LEU A 768 44.04 12.72 12.83
N ALA A 769 45.13 12.18 13.37
CA ALA A 769 45.18 10.81 13.87
C ALA A 769 44.25 10.58 15.07
N LYS A 770 44.17 11.54 16.00
CA LYS A 770 43.22 11.48 17.12
C LYS A 770 41.76 11.50 16.68
N LEU A 771 41.48 12.09 15.53
CA LEU A 771 40.16 12.08 14.91
C LEU A 771 39.92 10.82 14.07
N GLY A 772 40.83 9.83 14.06
CA GLY A 772 40.65 8.58 13.30
C GLY A 772 40.82 8.72 11.79
N LEU A 773 41.47 9.78 11.32
CA LEU A 773 41.83 9.94 9.91
C LEU A 773 43.19 9.30 9.66
N HIS A 774 43.20 8.27 8.81
CA HIS A 774 44.40 7.49 8.45
C HIS A 774 44.63 7.51 6.94
N GLY A 775 45.84 7.14 6.50
CA GLY A 775 46.21 7.08 5.08
C GLY A 775 47.03 8.28 4.59
N SER A 776 47.13 8.42 3.27
CA SER A 776 48.01 9.41 2.63
C SER A 776 47.39 10.80 2.64
N LEU A 777 48.15 11.79 3.08
CA LEU A 777 47.79 13.20 3.04
C LEU A 777 49.01 14.05 2.66
N ARG A 778 48.77 15.26 2.16
CA ARG A 778 49.84 16.24 1.91
C ARG A 778 49.92 17.23 3.05
N LEU A 779 51.13 17.70 3.36
CA LEU A 779 51.37 18.83 4.27
C LEU A 779 52.18 19.92 3.55
N PRO A 780 51.98 21.21 3.85
CA PRO A 780 52.79 22.29 3.29
C PRO A 780 54.30 22.12 3.59
N ASP A 781 55.19 22.57 2.72
CA ASP A 781 56.64 22.41 2.96
C ASP A 781 57.20 23.39 4.00
N ALA A 782 56.56 24.56 4.15
CA ALA A 782 57.02 25.62 5.04
C ALA A 782 56.32 25.56 6.41
N GLU A 783 57.09 25.68 7.50
CA GLU A 783 56.55 25.70 8.86
C GLU A 783 55.51 26.82 9.08
N SER A 784 55.73 28.01 8.52
CA SER A 784 54.77 29.13 8.64
C SER A 784 53.42 28.78 8.03
N ALA A 785 53.40 28.09 6.88
CA ALA A 785 52.19 27.62 6.23
C ALA A 785 51.54 26.47 7.00
N ALA A 786 52.31 25.52 7.53
CA ALA A 786 51.80 24.44 8.38
C ALA A 786 51.18 24.97 9.68
N ARG A 787 51.77 26.03 10.27
CA ARG A 787 51.24 26.69 11.46
C ARG A 787 49.92 27.40 11.18
N GLU A 788 49.81 28.09 10.05
CA GLU A 788 48.56 28.75 9.65
C GLU A 788 47.45 27.71 9.37
N LEU A 789 47.78 26.66 8.61
CA LEU A 789 46.84 25.56 8.33
C LEU A 789 46.37 24.86 9.61
N LYS A 790 47.28 24.67 10.59
CA LYS A 790 46.92 24.13 11.91
C LYS A 790 45.92 25.03 12.64
N ARG A 791 46.09 26.36 12.61
CA ARG A 791 45.10 27.29 13.18
C ARG A 791 43.76 27.20 12.47
N SER A 792 43.75 27.12 11.14
CA SER A 792 42.51 26.95 10.36
C SER A 792 41.82 25.62 10.68
N LEU A 793 42.59 24.54 10.85
CA LEU A 793 42.08 23.23 11.27
C LEU A 793 41.43 23.31 12.66
N ASP A 794 42.10 23.92 13.64
CA ASP A 794 41.56 24.08 14.98
C ASP A 794 40.29 24.94 15.00
N ALA A 795 40.26 26.04 14.22
CA ALA A 795 39.08 26.88 14.07
C ALA A 795 37.90 26.11 13.44
N ARG A 796 38.15 25.28 12.41
CA ARG A 796 37.10 24.44 11.81
C ARG A 796 36.59 23.39 12.79
N LEU A 797 37.46 22.73 13.54
CA LEU A 797 37.05 21.74 14.54
C LEU A 797 36.21 22.38 15.65
N ALA A 798 36.59 23.58 16.11
CA ALA A 798 35.79 24.34 17.08
C ALA A 798 34.41 24.70 16.49
N ALA A 799 34.35 25.12 15.23
CA ALA A 799 33.10 25.42 14.55
C ALA A 799 32.22 24.17 14.38
N VAL A 800 32.79 23.01 14.03
CA VAL A 800 32.09 21.73 13.94
C VAL A 800 31.46 21.35 15.27
N THR A 801 32.22 21.41 16.37
CA THR A 801 31.71 21.11 17.72
C THR A 801 30.59 22.07 18.11
N ALA A 802 30.80 23.38 17.93
CA ALA A 802 29.79 24.39 18.27
C ALA A 802 28.50 24.23 17.46
N THR A 803 28.63 23.91 16.16
CA THR A 803 27.49 23.68 15.26
C THR A 803 26.74 22.42 15.67
N ALA A 804 27.46 21.33 15.95
CA ALA A 804 26.85 20.07 16.37
C ALA A 804 26.07 20.21 17.69
N ASP A 805 26.67 20.88 18.69
CA ASP A 805 26.03 21.16 19.97
C ASP A 805 24.81 22.07 19.82
N HIS A 806 24.93 23.16 19.07
CA HIS A 806 23.82 24.09 18.83
C HIS A 806 22.64 23.38 18.15
N LEU A 807 22.93 22.57 17.12
CA LEU A 807 21.92 21.80 16.40
C LEU A 807 21.28 20.72 17.29
N ALA A 808 22.06 19.98 18.08
CA ALA A 808 21.54 19.00 19.03
C ALA A 808 20.59 19.63 20.07
N ARG A 809 20.99 20.78 20.65
CA ARG A 809 20.19 21.55 21.62
C ARG A 809 18.92 22.15 21.02
N SER A 810 18.88 22.36 19.70
CA SER A 810 17.66 22.81 19.02
C SER A 810 16.58 21.72 18.93
N ARG A 811 16.91 20.45 19.21
CA ARG A 811 16.01 19.30 19.01
C ARG A 811 15.56 18.60 20.28
N THR A 812 16.38 18.62 21.32
CA THR A 812 16.05 17.99 22.60
C THR A 812 16.60 18.81 23.75
N SER A 813 15.88 18.79 24.87
CA SER A 813 16.31 19.38 26.14
C SER A 813 16.96 18.36 27.09
N ASP A 814 17.06 17.09 26.68
CA ASP A 814 17.75 16.03 27.43
C ASP A 814 19.26 16.10 27.17
N GLU A 815 20.04 16.44 28.21
CA GLU A 815 21.50 16.61 28.12
C GLU A 815 22.24 15.34 27.67
N ARG A 816 21.76 14.15 28.04
CA ARG A 816 22.39 12.89 27.59
C ARG A 816 22.19 12.69 26.10
N LYS A 817 20.97 12.95 25.61
CA LYS A 817 20.66 12.87 24.17
C LYS A 817 21.34 13.97 23.38
N ILE A 818 21.46 15.18 23.93
CA ILE A 818 22.24 16.27 23.32
C ILE A 818 23.67 15.79 23.08
N SER A 819 24.30 15.20 24.11
CA SER A 819 25.67 14.67 24.01
C SER A 819 25.78 13.56 22.95
N ASP A 820 24.85 12.61 22.93
CA ASP A 820 24.89 11.48 21.99
C ASP A 820 24.65 11.94 20.54
N VAL A 821 23.68 12.85 20.31
CA VAL A 821 23.36 13.39 18.98
C VAL A 821 24.49 14.29 18.48
N SER A 822 25.03 15.17 19.34
CA SER A 822 26.14 16.05 19.01
C SER A 822 27.39 15.24 18.65
N GLY A 823 27.73 14.22 19.46
CA GLY A 823 28.88 13.35 19.19
C GLY A 823 28.76 12.59 17.87
N LEU A 824 27.57 12.05 17.55
CA LEU A 824 27.34 11.37 16.28
C LEU A 824 27.40 12.33 15.08
N LEU A 825 26.84 13.53 15.21
CA LEU A 825 26.86 14.54 14.15
C LEU A 825 28.27 15.08 13.90
N GLN A 826 29.05 15.30 14.96
CA GLN A 826 30.46 15.65 14.89
C GLN A 826 31.26 14.57 14.16
N HIS A 827 31.01 13.29 14.48
CA HIS A 827 31.64 12.17 13.79
C HIS A 827 31.35 12.20 12.28
N TRP A 828 30.10 12.42 11.88
CA TRP A 828 29.77 12.54 10.45
C TRP A 828 30.38 13.78 9.78
N LEU A 829 30.49 14.91 10.48
CA LEU A 829 31.14 16.13 9.95
C LEU A 829 32.64 15.93 9.70
N ILE A 830 33.26 15.02 10.45
CA ILE A 830 34.67 14.66 10.28
C ILE A 830 34.85 13.62 9.17
N HIS A 831 34.07 12.54 9.18
CA HIS A 831 34.29 11.35 8.34
C HIS A 831 33.39 11.23 7.12
N GLY A 832 32.35 12.06 7.03
CA GLY A 832 31.21 11.86 6.14
C GLY A 832 30.16 10.93 6.77
N LYS A 833 28.89 11.16 6.43
CA LYS A 833 27.78 10.29 6.83
C LYS A 833 27.87 8.96 6.07
N PRO A 834 27.87 7.80 6.76
CA PRO A 834 27.90 6.51 6.08
C PRO A 834 26.67 6.33 5.20
N ARG A 835 26.85 5.86 3.96
CA ARG A 835 25.74 5.37 3.13
C ARG A 835 25.25 4.07 3.78
N ARG A 836 23.98 4.00 4.14
CA ARG A 836 23.38 2.72 4.58
C ARG A 836 23.38 1.79 3.37
N GLU A 837 24.32 0.87 3.31
CA GLU A 837 24.05 -0.39 2.65
C GLU A 837 23.02 -1.15 3.51
N PRO A 838 21.97 -1.74 2.91
CA PRO A 838 20.93 -2.41 3.68
C PRO A 838 21.55 -3.55 4.49
N ARG A 839 21.52 -3.42 5.83
CA ARG A 839 21.89 -4.51 6.74
C ARG A 839 20.82 -5.60 6.66
N GLN A 840 21.23 -6.81 6.28
CA GLN A 840 20.40 -8.02 6.30
C GLN A 840 19.86 -8.39 7.71
N ALA A 841 20.46 -7.85 8.79
CA ALA A 841 20.19 -8.31 10.15
C ALA A 841 18.91 -7.77 10.81
N ASP A 842 18.35 -6.63 10.37
CA ASP A 842 17.14 -6.04 10.98
C ASP A 842 15.83 -6.68 10.43
N LEU A 843 15.93 -7.68 9.56
CA LEU A 843 14.79 -8.39 8.94
C LEU A 843 14.35 -9.64 9.72
N ALA A 844 15.17 -10.15 10.65
CA ALA A 844 14.86 -11.37 11.40
C ALA A 844 13.81 -11.17 12.50
N ASP A 845 13.80 -10.00 13.16
CA ASP A 845 12.92 -9.75 14.31
C ASP A 845 11.46 -9.39 13.94
N LYS A 846 11.13 -9.34 12.64
CA LYS A 846 9.74 -9.12 12.17
C LYS A 846 9.12 -10.33 11.46
N ALA A 847 9.81 -11.46 11.45
CA ALA A 847 9.30 -12.70 10.85
C ALA A 847 8.40 -13.52 11.80
N ASN A 848 8.23 -13.08 13.06
CA ASN A 848 7.55 -13.84 14.12
C ASN A 848 6.21 -13.26 14.61
N ASP A 849 5.61 -12.30 13.91
CA ASP A 849 4.25 -11.80 14.23
C ASP A 849 3.28 -11.85 13.04
#